data_AF-A0A960XUB5-F1
#
_entry.id   AF-A0A960XUB5-F1
#
_cell.length_a   1.000
_cell.length_b   1.000
_cell.length_c   1.000
_cell.angle_alpha   90.00
_cell.angle_beta   90.00
_cell.angle_gamma   90.00
#
_symmetry.space_group_name_H-M   'P 1'
#
loop_
_entity.id
_entity.type
_entity.pdbx_description
1 polymer ?
#
loop_
_entity_poly.entity_id
_entity_poly.type
_entity_poly.pdbx_seq_one_letter_code
_entity_poly.pdbx_strand_id
1 'polypeptide(L)'
;LIFTPQGDPDPEKNESFGRRIEYHKKRPFYPTLSEDDFGRQKRYVYNEDGRLAAQLFAYKGAIQGREFYIYDDDGNLIEQIKDDGSSEQIDDLSTVSERRMQRLIPEYIRPDRAEPTVKENFYFDRDAGLYVAAGMHVLRLSEDAQVLSEKHYDAEHVLVSASEFEYDEDGHIIQRRCNGSNQLLEYTDLGQVASILTVETGQRVDYSYDAFGRPVVEQQTFYDGSTVTTRAQFDALGHQVAEIDAFGNRTEMEYDALGRRIRQIAPAILAESGMKRPTRVWEYDIFDRVVKTSDEDGYTTEIHYSCLGLPIQIAHPDGTTETLRYHLDGTLAEHSNAQGVTRRCRYDTWGRLVEIELLGSDGAMAAYQERSYDGFRLASVLNSSGVQQRFAYDAAGRLRFLAVDDGVHSSQREYEYDPRGQLQSARDWFDYGSKDYCEAYYGTVESGQVLSILDANGRLLQQIDPNQVAKVAGPSSYDGSTSVAHMKPVLDAFNSLGQNVLAVKLTQNDGGQQESTYDAMGRLVEQVQTDAFGQVLQHREMLYDGRGNKIVEVAHGRSGEKEVRTEWIYGPRNRLEALFEAVGDATERRTEFIYDETGRLSRRILADGTALVYFYNTVGQLERLRSTDGSVDYVYSCDEQGRVTEVEDRVLQTTTQRTFDGLGNMVYERLANSCELLTEYDRTGRPRYVQLPDGSGIRYVYEGTLLRSVVRESKEGAVLYTHRYEYDLEGRLIASELPEDVGAVLYSWDRQGRLEAVDSSYWSQHIGEEGRDADGRITAMETSDPSGTLYAEYRYDSMGQLELDGSTDESRYSYDARSNRDSIDGQRCEVDALNRLLRHGQTLLAYDARGNLISEEGPDTFRRYRYDALNRMIEVESPGKERVEYRYDAFGRRLSRLAWTWDGKARAWMGGEEERYLYYEMNEIGHCNADGTWDAFRILGFGAMGEMGAAVAIELSGSVYAPIHDQQGSVRCLIDCQTKEIVEYYRYSAFGQEEIYNGDRQRITAEEALNPWRFSSKRTDTESGLVFFGHRYFAPHLGRWTSCDPMGYFESSNLYAYTLNNPLGHKDPYGLFSFSELFESVVNLGLKAISAVVNAAQSLSGIVMDHFSMLGQAGRELESTA
;
A
#
# COMPACT_ATOMS: atom_id res chain seq x y z
N LEU A 1 -44.96 16.51 -22.19
CA LEU A 1 -45.10 15.11 -22.63
C LEU A 1 -45.42 14.29 -21.39
N ILE A 2 -46.60 13.67 -21.33
CA ILE A 2 -46.95 12.72 -20.28
C ILE A 2 -46.59 11.35 -20.85
N PHE A 3 -45.53 10.75 -20.32
CA PHE A 3 -45.22 9.34 -20.57
C PHE A 3 -45.77 8.55 -19.38
N THR A 4 -46.74 7.69 -19.64
CA THR A 4 -47.14 6.62 -18.71
C THR A 4 -46.21 5.43 -18.91
N PRO A 5 -45.49 4.96 -17.88
CA PRO A 5 -44.70 3.74 -17.96
C PRO A 5 -45.61 2.53 -18.19
N GLN A 6 -45.26 1.65 -19.12
CA GLN A 6 -45.75 0.27 -19.10
C GLN A 6 -44.91 -0.51 -18.09
N GLY A 7 -45.45 -0.62 -16.88
CA GLY A 7 -44.94 -1.40 -15.76
C GLY A 7 -45.79 -1.02 -14.56
N ASP A 8 -46.54 -1.96 -13.99
CA ASP A 8 -47.43 -1.67 -12.87
C ASP A 8 -46.61 -1.04 -11.73
N PRO A 9 -46.93 0.19 -11.29
CA PRO A 9 -46.30 0.80 -10.14
C PRO A 9 -46.66 -0.01 -8.90
N ASP A 10 -45.64 -0.52 -8.21
CA ASP A 10 -45.77 -1.18 -6.92
C ASP A 10 -46.27 -0.15 -5.89
N PRO A 11 -47.48 -0.30 -5.32
CA PRO A 11 -48.04 0.66 -4.36
C PRO A 11 -47.27 0.71 -3.04
N GLU A 12 -46.37 -0.24 -2.76
CA GLU A 12 -45.53 -0.27 -1.56
C GLU A 12 -44.16 0.43 -1.78
N LYS A 13 -43.83 0.84 -3.01
CA LYS A 13 -42.63 1.62 -3.34
C LYS A 13 -43.02 3.07 -3.59
N ASN A 14 -42.99 3.87 -2.53
CA ASN A 14 -43.27 5.30 -2.57
C ASN A 14 -42.30 6.07 -3.49
N GLU A 15 -42.62 6.18 -4.78
CA GLU A 15 -42.13 7.27 -5.61
C GLU A 15 -43.10 8.46 -5.49
N SER A 16 -42.83 9.39 -4.58
CA SER A 16 -43.58 10.66 -4.52
C SER A 16 -42.87 11.69 -5.41
N PHE A 17 -43.57 12.23 -6.42
CA PHE A 17 -43.02 13.12 -7.44
C PHE A 17 -43.63 14.54 -7.42
N GLY A 18 -42.78 15.56 -7.35
CA GLY A 18 -43.08 16.95 -7.73
C GLY A 18 -41.82 17.81 -7.93
N ARG A 19 -41.56 18.27 -9.17
CA ARG A 19 -40.70 19.43 -9.44
C ARG A 19 -41.52 20.46 -10.18
N ARG A 20 -41.66 21.66 -9.60
CA ARG A 20 -42.39 22.77 -10.20
C ARG A 20 -41.41 23.67 -10.95
N ILE A 21 -41.58 23.81 -12.27
CA ILE A 21 -40.85 24.79 -13.07
C ILE A 21 -41.82 25.87 -13.53
N GLU A 22 -41.48 27.12 -13.27
CA GLU A 22 -42.20 28.29 -13.78
C GLU A 22 -41.38 28.94 -14.91
N TYR A 23 -42.07 29.48 -15.91
CA TYR A 23 -41.45 30.14 -17.07
C TYR A 23 -41.90 31.58 -17.21
N HIS A 24 -41.06 32.39 -17.85
CA HIS A 24 -41.31 33.79 -18.07
C HIS A 24 -42.55 34.01 -18.95
N LYS A 25 -43.49 34.84 -18.47
CA LYS A 25 -44.81 35.06 -19.10
C LYS A 25 -44.76 35.55 -20.56
N LYS A 26 -43.70 36.29 -20.94
CA LYS A 26 -43.52 36.82 -22.32
C LYS A 26 -42.49 36.04 -23.14
N ARG A 27 -41.73 35.13 -22.52
CA ARG A 27 -40.66 34.36 -23.15
C ARG A 27 -40.75 32.90 -22.66
N PRO A 28 -41.61 32.06 -23.25
CA PRO A 28 -42.06 30.79 -22.66
C PRO A 28 -40.98 29.71 -22.51
N PHE A 29 -39.74 29.95 -22.97
CA PHE A 29 -38.59 29.06 -22.83
C PHE A 29 -37.58 29.53 -21.77
N TYR A 30 -37.87 30.62 -21.07
CA TYR A 30 -36.97 31.21 -20.08
C TYR A 30 -37.48 30.80 -18.70
N PRO A 31 -36.86 29.80 -18.03
CA PRO A 31 -37.30 29.39 -16.69
C PRO A 31 -37.12 30.54 -15.72
N THR A 32 -38.06 30.75 -14.79
CA THR A 32 -37.96 31.79 -13.74
C THR A 32 -37.81 31.18 -12.35
N LEU A 33 -38.33 29.97 -12.14
CA LEU A 33 -38.20 29.20 -10.90
C LEU A 33 -38.16 27.71 -11.22
N SER A 34 -37.31 26.97 -10.52
CA SER A 34 -37.36 25.51 -10.40
C SER A 34 -37.40 25.17 -8.92
N GLU A 35 -38.36 24.37 -8.46
CA GLU A 35 -38.53 24.00 -7.05
C GLU A 35 -38.80 22.50 -6.89
N ASP A 36 -38.15 21.86 -5.92
CA ASP A 36 -38.40 20.47 -5.52
C ASP A 36 -39.27 20.33 -4.26
N ASP A 37 -39.76 19.11 -4.00
CA ASP A 37 -40.64 18.80 -2.87
C ASP A 37 -40.02 19.03 -1.47
N PHE A 38 -38.70 19.21 -1.40
CA PHE A 38 -37.99 19.52 -0.15
C PHE A 38 -37.85 21.04 0.08
N GLY A 39 -38.29 21.85 -0.89
CA GLY A 39 -38.27 23.29 -0.85
C GLY A 39 -36.98 23.91 -1.37
N ARG A 40 -36.11 23.16 -2.07
CA ARG A 40 -34.95 23.75 -2.76
C ARG A 40 -35.43 24.43 -4.03
N GLN A 41 -34.93 25.63 -4.27
CA GLN A 41 -35.37 26.53 -5.33
C GLN A 41 -34.16 27.05 -6.11
N LYS A 42 -34.26 27.06 -7.46
CA LYS A 42 -33.36 27.81 -8.34
C LYS A 42 -34.16 28.89 -9.06
N ARG A 43 -33.85 30.16 -8.79
CA ARG A 43 -34.51 31.32 -9.40
C ARG A 43 -33.60 31.93 -10.46
N TYR A 44 -34.19 32.35 -11.58
CA TYR A 44 -33.46 32.92 -12.71
C TYR A 44 -33.94 34.35 -12.93
N VAL A 45 -33.00 35.29 -12.96
CA VAL A 45 -33.25 36.71 -13.18
C VAL A 45 -32.65 37.09 -14.52
N TYR A 46 -33.43 37.79 -15.36
CA TYR A 46 -33.01 38.22 -16.68
C TYR A 46 -33.04 39.75 -16.79
N ASN A 47 -32.10 40.32 -17.54
CA ASN A 47 -32.09 41.74 -17.92
C ASN A 47 -33.24 42.07 -18.89
N GLU A 48 -33.47 43.37 -19.16
CA GLU A 48 -34.57 43.80 -20.05
C GLU A 48 -34.43 43.27 -21.50
N ASP A 49 -33.19 43.13 -21.96
CA ASP A 49 -32.81 42.50 -23.23
C ASP A 49 -33.03 40.96 -23.22
N GLY A 50 -33.20 40.39 -22.03
CA GLY A 50 -33.41 38.98 -21.74
C GLY A 50 -32.14 38.14 -21.64
N ARG A 51 -30.97 38.75 -21.45
CA ARG A 51 -29.78 38.01 -21.03
C ARG A 51 -29.91 37.60 -19.56
N LEU A 52 -29.30 36.47 -19.19
CA LEU A 52 -29.35 35.98 -17.81
C LEU A 52 -28.50 36.91 -16.94
N ALA A 53 -29.12 37.56 -15.96
CA ALA A 53 -28.46 38.50 -15.06
C ALA A 53 -28.01 37.83 -13.76
N ALA A 54 -28.82 36.91 -13.23
CA ALA A 54 -28.48 36.16 -12.03
C ALA A 54 -29.16 34.79 -11.96
N GLN A 55 -28.53 33.87 -11.23
CA GLN A 55 -29.13 32.63 -10.73
C GLN A 55 -29.03 32.63 -9.20
N LEU A 56 -30.15 32.41 -8.52
CA LEU A 56 -30.22 32.40 -7.06
C LEU A 56 -30.64 31.00 -6.58
N PHE A 57 -29.84 30.44 -5.68
CA PHE A 57 -30.06 29.14 -5.05
C PHE A 57 -30.67 29.39 -3.68
N ALA A 58 -31.85 28.83 -3.42
CA ALA A 58 -32.63 29.10 -2.23
C ALA A 58 -33.24 27.84 -1.62
N TYR A 59 -33.58 27.90 -0.33
CA TYR A 59 -34.27 26.85 0.39
C TYR A 59 -35.41 27.39 1.24
N LYS A 60 -36.60 26.83 1.04
CA LYS A 60 -37.86 27.29 1.63
C LYS A 60 -38.02 28.81 1.51
N GLY A 61 -37.58 29.36 0.38
CA GLY A 61 -37.67 30.78 0.06
C GLY A 61 -36.44 31.64 0.40
N ALA A 62 -35.53 31.16 1.26
CA ALA A 62 -34.33 31.91 1.67
C ALA A 62 -33.14 31.64 0.73
N ILE A 63 -32.50 32.69 0.20
CA ILE A 63 -31.34 32.55 -0.68
C ILE A 63 -30.14 32.13 0.15
N GLN A 64 -29.38 31.18 -0.39
CA GLN A 64 -28.18 30.65 0.23
C GLN A 64 -27.00 30.64 -0.74
N GLY A 65 -27.18 31.07 -1.98
CA GLY A 65 -26.15 31.12 -3.01
C GLY A 65 -26.56 31.89 -4.25
N ARG A 66 -25.60 32.50 -4.94
CA ARG A 66 -25.85 33.43 -6.04
C ARG A 66 -24.78 33.33 -7.11
N GLU A 67 -25.21 33.42 -8.36
CA GLU A 67 -24.35 33.65 -9.52
C GLU A 67 -24.86 34.87 -10.28
N PHE A 68 -23.99 35.79 -10.66
CA PHE A 68 -24.31 37.00 -11.41
C PHE A 68 -23.49 37.06 -12.70
N TYR A 69 -24.07 37.67 -13.73
CA TYR A 69 -23.46 37.81 -15.06
C TYR A 69 -23.61 39.26 -15.53
N ILE A 70 -22.49 39.92 -15.82
CA ILE A 70 -22.42 41.34 -16.17
C ILE A 70 -21.89 41.46 -17.59
N TYR A 71 -22.57 42.28 -18.38
CA TYR A 71 -22.28 42.49 -19.79
C TYR A 71 -21.87 43.94 -20.05
N ASP A 72 -21.03 44.18 -21.06
CA ASP A 72 -20.74 45.53 -21.56
C ASP A 72 -21.90 46.08 -22.43
N ASP A 73 -21.77 47.31 -22.90
CA ASP A 73 -22.77 47.98 -23.75
C ASP A 73 -22.99 47.26 -25.10
N ASP A 74 -21.98 46.53 -25.58
CA ASP A 74 -22.02 45.72 -26.79
C ASP A 74 -22.61 44.31 -26.52
N GLY A 75 -22.84 43.96 -25.26
CA GLY A 75 -23.48 42.74 -24.80
C GLY A 75 -22.55 41.55 -24.62
N ASN A 76 -21.23 41.75 -24.56
CA ASN A 76 -20.25 40.73 -24.24
C ASN A 76 -20.20 40.51 -22.73
N LEU A 77 -20.07 39.25 -22.28
CA LEU A 77 -19.89 38.96 -20.86
C LEU A 77 -18.51 39.45 -20.41
N ILE A 78 -18.48 40.38 -19.47
CA ILE A 78 -17.24 40.97 -18.95
C ILE A 78 -16.95 40.58 -17.50
N GLU A 79 -17.97 40.21 -16.72
CA GLU A 79 -17.76 39.66 -15.36
C GLU A 79 -18.76 38.55 -15.04
N GLN A 80 -18.27 37.49 -14.41
CA GLN A 80 -19.08 36.45 -13.78
C GLN A 80 -18.73 36.40 -12.30
N ILE A 81 -19.74 36.43 -11.44
CA ILE A 81 -19.55 36.45 -9.99
C ILE A 81 -20.33 35.30 -9.37
N LYS A 82 -19.74 34.61 -8.41
CA LYS A 82 -20.36 33.53 -7.65
C LYS A 82 -20.10 33.70 -6.16
N ASP A 83 -21.15 33.69 -5.34
CA ASP A 83 -21.05 33.84 -3.89
C ASP A 83 -22.15 33.10 -3.11
N ASP A 84 -22.04 33.09 -1.79
CA ASP A 84 -22.95 32.45 -0.84
C ASP A 84 -23.91 33.44 -0.14
N GLY A 85 -24.11 34.63 -0.72
CA GLY A 85 -24.94 35.68 -0.13
C GLY A 85 -26.43 35.35 -0.09
N SER A 86 -27.17 36.00 0.81
CA SER A 86 -28.57 35.67 1.12
C SER A 86 -29.62 36.64 0.56
N SER A 87 -29.20 37.67 -0.18
CA SER A 87 -30.12 38.64 -0.81
C SER A 87 -30.02 38.62 -2.33
N GLU A 88 -31.04 39.16 -3.01
CA GLU A 88 -31.06 39.23 -4.48
C GLU A 88 -30.09 40.29 -5.04
N GLN A 89 -29.56 41.17 -4.19
CA GLN A 89 -28.77 42.33 -4.61
C GLN A 89 -27.28 41.98 -4.69
N ILE A 90 -26.68 42.20 -5.86
CA ILE A 90 -25.27 41.88 -6.13
C ILE A 90 -24.28 42.61 -5.21
N ASP A 91 -24.61 43.84 -4.77
CA ASP A 91 -23.75 44.69 -3.93
C ASP A 91 -23.94 44.43 -2.44
N ASP A 92 -24.94 43.63 -2.06
CA ASP A 92 -25.11 43.23 -0.68
C ASP A 92 -24.19 42.06 -0.35
N LEU A 93 -23.07 42.42 0.28
CA LEU A 93 -22.04 41.50 0.76
C LEU A 93 -22.19 41.20 2.26
N SER A 94 -23.25 41.69 2.92
CA SER A 94 -23.37 41.62 4.39
C SER A 94 -23.43 40.20 4.95
N THR A 95 -23.86 39.23 4.13
CA THR A 95 -23.92 37.81 4.50
C THR A 95 -23.03 36.92 3.62
N VAL A 96 -22.16 37.51 2.80
CA VAL A 96 -21.26 36.75 1.91
C VAL A 96 -20.03 36.34 2.71
N SER A 97 -19.78 35.04 2.86
CA SER A 97 -18.55 34.50 3.45
C SER A 97 -17.50 34.20 2.37
N GLU A 98 -17.92 33.83 1.17
CA GLU A 98 -17.03 33.56 0.04
C GLU A 98 -17.61 34.14 -1.26
N ARG A 99 -16.78 34.84 -2.03
CA ARG A 99 -17.15 35.35 -3.35
C ARG A 99 -15.99 35.24 -4.33
N ARG A 100 -16.29 34.74 -5.51
CA ARG A 100 -15.34 34.60 -6.63
C ARG A 100 -15.85 35.42 -7.80
N MET A 101 -14.94 36.06 -8.51
CA MET A 101 -15.23 36.81 -9.72
C MET A 101 -14.27 36.37 -10.81
N GLN A 102 -14.77 36.23 -12.03
CA GLN A 102 -13.96 36.14 -13.22
C GLN A 102 -14.24 37.37 -14.06
N ARG A 103 -13.22 38.20 -14.29
CA ARG A 103 -13.28 39.28 -15.28
C ARG A 103 -12.78 38.76 -16.61
N LEU A 104 -13.53 39.05 -17.65
CA LEU A 104 -13.24 38.73 -19.03
C LEU A 104 -12.96 40.04 -19.74
N ILE A 105 -11.81 40.16 -20.41
CA ILE A 105 -11.47 41.32 -21.25
C ILE A 105 -11.63 40.87 -22.70
N PRO A 106 -12.72 41.29 -23.37
CA PRO A 106 -12.91 41.01 -24.78
C PRO A 106 -11.98 41.88 -25.62
N GLU A 107 -11.32 41.29 -26.60
CA GLU A 107 -10.56 42.02 -27.63
C GLU A 107 -11.22 41.81 -28.99
N TYR A 108 -11.39 42.90 -29.74
CA TYR A 108 -11.92 42.86 -31.09
C TYR A 108 -10.84 42.34 -32.03
N ILE A 109 -10.85 41.03 -32.23
CA ILE A 109 -10.01 40.35 -33.23
C ILE A 109 -10.47 40.71 -34.66
N ARG A 110 -11.74 41.10 -34.83
CA ARG A 110 -12.32 41.76 -36.02
C ARG A 110 -13.41 42.75 -35.61
N PRO A 111 -13.80 43.73 -36.46
CA PRO A 111 -14.78 44.77 -36.10
C PRO A 111 -16.14 44.28 -35.58
N ASP A 112 -16.53 43.04 -35.88
CA ASP A 112 -17.80 42.41 -35.52
C ASP A 112 -17.65 41.22 -34.55
N ARG A 113 -16.43 40.90 -34.12
CA ARG A 113 -16.15 39.74 -33.26
C ARG A 113 -15.19 40.10 -32.14
N ALA A 114 -15.70 40.10 -30.91
CA ALA A 114 -14.93 40.20 -29.69
C ALA A 114 -14.78 38.83 -29.04
N GLU A 115 -13.57 38.48 -28.61
CA GLU A 115 -13.30 37.23 -27.89
C GLU A 115 -12.60 37.57 -26.56
N PRO A 116 -12.89 36.85 -25.46
CA PRO A 116 -12.23 37.09 -24.19
C PRO A 116 -10.76 36.63 -24.24
N THR A 117 -9.83 37.55 -24.52
CA THR A 117 -8.40 37.27 -24.63
C THR A 117 -7.70 37.30 -23.27
N VAL A 118 -8.28 37.94 -22.27
CA VAL A 118 -7.78 37.88 -20.88
C VAL A 118 -8.90 37.41 -19.96
N LYS A 119 -8.61 36.40 -19.15
CA LYS A 119 -9.46 35.97 -18.04
C LYS A 119 -8.71 36.20 -16.74
N GLU A 120 -9.11 37.22 -16.00
CA GLU A 120 -8.60 37.50 -14.68
C GLU A 120 -9.53 36.84 -13.65
N ASN A 121 -8.99 35.93 -12.86
CA ASN A 121 -9.75 35.33 -11.76
C ASN A 121 -9.46 36.12 -10.49
N PHE A 122 -10.50 36.37 -9.71
CA PHE A 122 -10.45 37.08 -8.45
C PHE A 122 -11.22 36.31 -7.39
N TYR A 123 -10.79 36.47 -6.15
CA TYR A 123 -11.60 36.16 -4.99
C TYR A 123 -11.79 37.45 -4.18
N PHE A 124 -12.89 37.51 -3.43
CA PHE A 124 -13.15 38.60 -2.51
C PHE A 124 -12.50 38.30 -1.16
N ASP A 125 -11.53 39.11 -0.77
CA ASP A 125 -10.99 39.10 0.59
C ASP A 125 -11.89 39.97 1.46
N ARG A 126 -12.67 39.32 2.33
CA ARG A 126 -13.63 39.98 3.21
C ARG A 126 -12.94 40.88 4.25
N ASP A 127 -11.78 40.48 4.74
CA ASP A 127 -11.08 41.19 5.80
C ASP A 127 -10.41 42.46 5.24
N ALA A 128 -9.89 42.38 4.02
CA ALA A 128 -9.41 43.54 3.27
C ALA A 128 -10.54 44.36 2.62
N GLY A 129 -11.73 43.79 2.46
CA GLY A 129 -12.90 44.41 1.85
C GLY A 129 -12.73 44.67 0.35
N LEU A 130 -11.92 43.87 -0.36
CA LEU A 130 -11.56 44.08 -1.76
C LEU A 130 -11.40 42.77 -2.54
N TYR A 131 -11.43 42.85 -3.86
CA TYR A 131 -11.08 41.71 -4.73
C TYR A 131 -9.57 41.60 -4.87
N VAL A 132 -9.04 40.39 -4.69
CA VAL A 132 -7.65 40.04 -4.89
C VAL A 132 -7.54 39.13 -6.12
N ALA A 133 -6.54 39.37 -6.96
CA ALA A 133 -6.27 38.53 -8.11
C ALA A 133 -5.83 37.13 -7.65
N ALA A 134 -6.41 36.09 -8.25
CA ALA A 134 -6.06 34.68 -8.03
C ALA A 134 -5.11 34.16 -9.12
N GLY A 135 -5.11 34.82 -10.28
CA GLY A 135 -4.35 34.43 -11.45
C GLY A 135 -5.01 34.95 -12.71
N MET A 136 -4.25 34.96 -13.79
CA MET A 136 -4.68 35.50 -15.07
C MET A 136 -4.32 34.53 -16.17
N HIS A 137 -5.26 34.30 -17.07
CA HIS A 137 -5.04 33.53 -18.29
C HIS A 137 -5.11 34.49 -19.47
N VAL A 138 -4.00 34.63 -20.20
CA VAL A 138 -3.87 35.50 -21.38
C VAL A 138 -3.71 34.67 -22.63
N LEU A 139 -4.59 34.91 -23.58
CA LEU A 139 -4.56 34.39 -24.93
C LEU A 139 -4.11 35.50 -25.88
N ARG A 140 -3.23 35.15 -26.82
CA ARG A 140 -3.02 35.94 -28.03
C ARG A 140 -3.72 35.24 -29.17
N LEU A 141 -4.63 35.93 -29.83
CA LEU A 141 -5.40 35.35 -30.93
C LEU A 141 -4.96 35.91 -32.29
N SER A 142 -5.14 35.13 -33.36
CA SER A 142 -5.12 35.63 -34.73
C SER A 142 -6.44 36.35 -35.09
N GLU A 143 -6.51 37.02 -36.25
CA GLU A 143 -7.76 37.63 -36.75
C GLU A 143 -8.89 36.59 -36.95
N ASP A 144 -8.55 35.31 -37.09
CA ASP A 144 -9.50 34.19 -37.22
C ASP A 144 -9.81 33.50 -35.87
N ALA A 145 -9.41 34.11 -34.75
CA ALA A 145 -9.61 33.62 -33.38
C ALA A 145 -8.79 32.38 -32.99
N GLN A 146 -7.70 32.07 -33.68
CA GLN A 146 -6.80 30.95 -33.32
C GLN A 146 -5.82 31.38 -32.24
N VAL A 147 -5.49 30.50 -31.29
CA VAL A 147 -4.61 30.79 -30.15
C VAL A 147 -3.15 30.72 -30.56
N LEU A 148 -2.52 31.87 -30.82
CA LEU A 148 -1.08 31.97 -31.14
C LEU A 148 -0.19 31.76 -29.91
N SER A 149 -0.66 32.17 -28.73
CA SER A 149 0.01 31.89 -27.46
C SER A 149 -0.97 31.89 -26.31
N GLU A 150 -0.77 30.99 -25.35
CA GLU A 150 -1.47 30.92 -24.08
C GLU A 150 -0.47 31.11 -22.95
N LYS A 151 -0.78 31.99 -22.02
CA LYS A 151 0.06 32.28 -20.86
C LYS A 151 -0.78 32.27 -19.60
N HIS A 152 -0.38 31.43 -18.65
CA HIS A 152 -0.95 31.42 -17.33
C HIS A 152 -0.03 32.20 -16.40
N TYR A 153 -0.61 33.19 -15.76
CA TYR A 153 0.03 34.01 -14.76
C TYR A 153 -0.62 33.73 -13.42
N ASP A 154 0.21 33.85 -12.40
CA ASP A 154 -0.24 33.75 -11.04
C ASP A 154 -0.85 35.06 -10.51
N ALA A 155 -1.18 35.08 -9.22
CA ALA A 155 -1.78 36.24 -8.56
C ALA A 155 -0.90 37.51 -8.59
N GLU A 156 0.42 37.37 -8.76
CA GLU A 156 1.40 38.45 -8.83
C GLU A 156 1.79 38.82 -10.26
N HIS A 157 1.09 38.27 -11.26
CA HIS A 157 1.39 38.40 -12.69
C HIS A 157 2.75 37.80 -13.09
N VAL A 158 3.27 36.83 -12.33
CA VAL A 158 4.43 36.03 -12.72
C VAL A 158 3.97 34.90 -13.63
N LEU A 159 4.72 34.67 -14.72
CA LEU A 159 4.40 33.63 -15.70
C LEU A 159 4.65 32.24 -15.11
N VAL A 160 3.59 31.44 -14.98
CA VAL A 160 3.61 30.06 -14.46
C VAL A 160 3.89 29.07 -15.58
N SER A 161 3.15 29.21 -16.68
CA SER A 161 3.30 28.37 -17.86
C SER A 161 3.01 29.17 -19.12
N ALA A 162 3.69 28.78 -20.18
CA ALA A 162 3.52 29.37 -21.50
C ALA A 162 3.50 28.30 -22.56
N SER A 163 2.52 28.45 -23.45
CA SER A 163 2.39 27.68 -24.67
C SER A 163 2.40 28.62 -25.88
N GLU A 164 3.20 28.29 -26.87
CA GLU A 164 3.23 28.98 -28.17
C GLU A 164 2.84 28.01 -29.28
N PHE A 165 2.05 28.51 -30.22
CA PHE A 165 1.51 27.75 -31.33
C PHE A 165 1.80 28.49 -32.65
N GLU A 166 2.32 27.76 -33.63
CA GLU A 166 2.45 28.25 -35.00
C GLU A 166 1.49 27.47 -35.89
N TYR A 167 0.85 28.18 -36.83
CA TYR A 167 -0.19 27.63 -37.69
C TYR A 167 0.22 27.68 -39.17
N ASP A 168 -0.29 26.74 -39.98
CA ASP A 168 -0.24 26.82 -41.44
C ASP A 168 -1.34 27.75 -42.02
N GLU A 169 -1.40 27.88 -43.35
CA GLU A 169 -2.42 28.71 -44.05
C GLU A 169 -3.86 28.19 -43.87
N ASP A 170 -4.03 26.91 -43.56
CA ASP A 170 -5.32 26.25 -43.35
C ASP A 170 -5.74 26.25 -41.87
N GLY A 171 -4.88 26.71 -40.96
CA GLY A 171 -5.17 26.88 -39.55
C GLY A 171 -4.82 25.70 -38.65
N HIS A 172 -3.96 24.79 -39.09
CA HIS A 172 -3.48 23.66 -38.29
C HIS A 172 -2.18 24.01 -37.54
N ILE A 173 -1.97 23.45 -36.34
CA ILE A 173 -0.81 23.75 -35.48
C ILE A 173 0.43 22.99 -35.97
N ILE A 174 1.36 23.63 -36.66
CA ILE A 174 2.60 23.01 -37.17
C ILE A 174 3.74 22.96 -36.16
N GLN A 175 3.67 23.79 -35.10
CA GLN A 175 4.63 23.75 -34.02
C GLN A 175 3.96 24.14 -32.70
N ARG A 176 4.25 23.37 -31.65
CA ARG A 176 3.79 23.62 -30.28
C ARG A 176 4.99 23.64 -29.33
N ARG A 177 5.20 24.75 -28.65
CA ARG A 177 6.21 24.89 -27.60
C ARG A 177 5.52 25.04 -26.25
N CYS A 178 5.76 24.13 -25.31
CA CYS A 178 5.15 24.15 -23.98
C CYS A 178 6.23 23.91 -22.90
N ASN A 179 6.47 24.89 -22.03
CA ASN A 179 7.34 24.74 -20.85
C ASN A 179 8.68 24.00 -21.11
N GLY A 180 9.36 24.31 -22.23
CA GLY A 180 10.65 23.69 -22.58
C GLY A 180 10.58 22.43 -23.47
N SER A 181 9.39 21.89 -23.74
CA SER A 181 9.18 20.87 -24.78
C SER A 181 8.76 21.52 -26.10
N ASN A 182 9.35 21.06 -27.20
CA ASN A 182 9.08 21.53 -28.55
C ASN A 182 8.62 20.38 -29.43
N GLN A 183 7.40 20.49 -29.94
CA GLN A 183 6.82 19.50 -30.85
C GLN A 183 6.57 20.12 -32.22
N LEU A 184 7.02 19.43 -33.25
CA LEU A 184 6.77 19.75 -34.65
C LEU A 184 5.69 18.80 -35.17
N LEU A 185 4.64 19.34 -35.81
CA LEU A 185 3.54 18.57 -36.34
C LEU A 185 3.46 18.75 -37.87
N GLU A 186 3.25 17.64 -38.56
CA GLU A 186 3.00 17.61 -40.01
C GLU A 186 1.55 17.20 -40.25
N TYR A 187 0.93 17.67 -41.34
CA TYR A 187 -0.46 17.37 -41.69
C TYR A 187 -0.58 16.75 -43.07
N THR A 188 -1.63 15.96 -43.28
CA THR A 188 -2.02 15.44 -44.60
C THR A 188 -2.70 16.54 -45.43
N ASP A 189 -2.88 16.31 -46.74
CA ASP A 189 -3.63 17.21 -47.65
C ASP A 189 -5.10 17.45 -47.21
N LEU A 190 -5.62 16.65 -46.28
CA LEU A 190 -6.96 16.76 -45.70
C LEU A 190 -6.96 17.44 -44.31
N GLY A 191 -5.82 17.97 -43.86
CA GLY A 191 -5.71 18.70 -42.58
C GLY A 191 -5.60 17.82 -41.33
N GLN A 192 -5.19 16.57 -41.49
CA GLN A 192 -5.12 15.59 -40.40
C GLN A 192 -3.68 15.40 -39.95
N VAL A 193 -3.40 15.23 -38.65
CA VAL A 193 -2.03 15.10 -38.13
C VAL A 193 -1.34 13.89 -38.75
N ALA A 194 -0.35 14.09 -39.62
CA ALA A 194 0.43 13.05 -40.25
C ALA A 194 1.62 12.60 -39.40
N SER A 195 2.27 13.53 -38.68
CA SER A 195 3.44 13.24 -37.85
C SER A 195 3.54 14.19 -36.66
N ILE A 196 4.07 13.70 -35.54
CA ILE A 196 4.48 14.51 -34.38
C ILE A 196 5.91 14.13 -34.02
N LEU A 197 6.82 15.11 -34.02
CA LEU A 197 8.21 14.96 -33.57
C LEU A 197 8.41 15.75 -32.28
N THR A 198 8.80 15.08 -31.19
CA THR A 198 9.28 15.74 -29.97
C THR A 198 10.78 15.98 -30.11
N VAL A 199 11.18 17.25 -30.25
CA VAL A 199 12.54 17.64 -30.66
C VAL A 199 13.58 17.25 -29.61
N GLU A 200 13.25 17.34 -28.33
CA GLU A 200 14.19 17.04 -27.24
C GLU A 200 14.53 15.55 -27.12
N THR A 201 13.55 14.67 -27.36
CA THR A 201 13.72 13.21 -27.24
C THR A 201 14.03 12.53 -28.57
N GLY A 202 13.76 13.20 -29.69
CA GLY A 202 13.81 12.60 -31.02
C GLY A 202 12.69 11.59 -31.28
N GLN A 203 11.74 11.44 -30.36
CA GLN A 203 10.60 10.53 -30.51
C GLN A 203 9.64 11.06 -31.59
N ARG A 204 9.30 10.21 -32.55
CA ARG A 204 8.40 10.52 -33.66
C ARG A 204 7.19 9.61 -33.66
N VAL A 205 6.00 10.15 -33.89
CA VAL A 205 4.75 9.39 -34.03
C VAL A 205 4.13 9.75 -35.37
N ASP A 206 3.98 8.77 -36.26
CA ASP A 206 3.39 8.93 -37.60
C ASP A 206 2.00 8.28 -37.66
N TYR A 207 1.04 8.95 -38.30
CA TYR A 207 -0.34 8.48 -38.45
C TYR A 207 -0.69 8.24 -39.92
N SER A 208 -1.48 7.20 -40.18
CA SER A 208 -2.15 7.00 -41.47
C SER A 208 -3.66 6.92 -41.29
N TYR A 209 -4.40 7.39 -42.28
CA TYR A 209 -5.86 7.52 -42.24
C TYR A 209 -6.53 6.71 -43.34
N ASP A 210 -7.78 6.30 -43.11
CA ASP A 210 -8.62 5.75 -44.17
C ASP A 210 -9.25 6.85 -45.05
N ALA A 211 -10.04 6.45 -46.06
CA ALA A 211 -10.68 7.38 -46.98
C ALA A 211 -11.72 8.32 -46.32
N PHE A 212 -12.13 8.05 -45.08
CA PHE A 212 -13.02 8.90 -44.29
C PHE A 212 -12.25 9.76 -43.27
N GLY A 213 -10.92 9.71 -43.29
CA GLY A 213 -10.08 10.48 -42.40
C GLY A 213 -10.00 9.93 -40.98
N ARG A 214 -10.22 8.63 -40.77
CA ARG A 214 -10.08 8.01 -39.43
C ARG A 214 -8.69 7.40 -39.29
N PRO A 215 -7.99 7.56 -38.14
CA PRO A 215 -6.64 7.03 -37.96
C PRO A 215 -6.68 5.50 -37.92
N VAL A 216 -6.00 4.84 -38.87
CA VAL A 216 -5.95 3.37 -39.00
C VAL A 216 -4.58 2.78 -38.69
N VAL A 217 -3.53 3.60 -38.68
CA VAL A 217 -2.18 3.21 -38.28
C VAL A 217 -1.58 4.32 -37.44
N GLU A 218 -0.99 3.97 -36.31
CA GLU A 218 -0.09 4.81 -35.53
C GLU A 218 1.26 4.10 -35.42
N GLN A 219 2.32 4.75 -35.85
CA GLN A 219 3.68 4.22 -35.83
C GLN A 219 4.56 5.13 -34.98
N GLN A 220 5.03 4.61 -33.85
CA GLN A 220 5.97 5.28 -32.97
C GLN A 220 7.41 4.86 -33.31
N THR A 221 8.30 5.83 -33.44
CA THR A 221 9.75 5.64 -33.66
C THR A 221 10.51 6.23 -32.49
N PHE A 222 11.33 5.42 -31.82
CA PHE A 222 12.16 5.83 -30.69
C PHE A 222 13.54 6.31 -31.14
N TYR A 223 14.30 6.91 -30.22
CA TYR A 223 15.63 7.47 -30.50
C TYR A 223 16.65 6.45 -31.04
N ASP A 224 16.51 5.18 -30.65
CA ASP A 224 17.36 4.08 -31.13
C ASP A 224 16.96 3.58 -32.54
N GLY A 225 15.93 4.15 -33.15
CA GLY A 225 15.39 3.79 -34.45
C GLY A 225 14.43 2.60 -34.43
N SER A 226 14.14 2.01 -33.26
CA SER A 226 13.11 0.99 -33.13
C SER A 226 11.73 1.59 -33.40
N THR A 227 10.83 0.77 -33.97
CA THR A 227 9.47 1.19 -34.30
C THR A 227 8.43 0.24 -33.73
N VAL A 228 7.31 0.81 -33.29
CA VAL A 228 6.14 0.09 -32.78
C VAL A 228 4.92 0.59 -33.55
N THR A 229 4.07 -0.32 -34.02
CA THR A 229 2.91 0.04 -34.87
C THR A 229 1.62 -0.54 -34.32
N THR A 230 0.66 0.31 -34.00
CA THR A 230 -0.72 -0.09 -33.69
C THR A 230 -1.64 0.20 -34.87
N ARG A 231 -2.75 -0.54 -34.97
CA ARG A 231 -3.73 -0.36 -36.05
C ARG A 231 -5.16 -0.38 -35.53
N ALA A 232 -6.03 0.36 -36.19
CA ALA A 232 -7.47 0.35 -35.93
C ALA A 232 -8.24 0.03 -37.21
N GLN A 233 -9.39 -0.63 -37.07
CA GLN A 233 -10.33 -0.88 -38.17
C GLN A 233 -11.70 -0.34 -37.80
N PHE A 234 -12.39 0.23 -38.78
CA PHE A 234 -13.70 0.83 -38.59
C PHE A 234 -14.73 0.26 -39.57
N ASP A 235 -15.99 0.18 -39.14
CA ASP A 235 -17.09 -0.14 -40.04
C ASP A 235 -17.46 1.04 -40.96
N ALA A 236 -18.48 0.86 -41.80
CA ALA A 236 -18.98 1.90 -42.70
C ALA A 236 -19.70 3.06 -41.97
N LEU A 237 -20.07 2.89 -40.69
CA LEU A 237 -20.80 3.87 -39.90
C LEU A 237 -19.88 4.75 -39.03
N GLY A 238 -18.61 4.38 -38.85
CA GLY A 238 -17.70 5.14 -38.01
C GLY A 238 -17.16 4.39 -36.79
N HIS A 239 -17.75 3.24 -36.44
CA HIS A 239 -17.41 2.56 -35.20
C HIS A 239 -16.14 1.74 -35.36
N GLN A 240 -15.26 1.81 -34.37
CA GLN A 240 -14.03 1.01 -34.33
C GLN A 240 -14.38 -0.45 -34.05
N VAL A 241 -14.26 -1.32 -35.04
CA VAL A 241 -14.59 -2.76 -34.96
C VAL A 241 -13.39 -3.64 -34.61
N ALA A 242 -12.18 -3.09 -34.72
CA ALA A 242 -11.00 -3.75 -34.19
C ALA A 242 -9.89 -2.77 -33.80
N GLU A 243 -9.16 -3.19 -32.78
CA GLU A 243 -7.88 -2.64 -32.37
C GLU A 243 -6.83 -3.74 -32.47
N ILE A 244 -5.67 -3.41 -33.03
CA ILE A 244 -4.57 -4.32 -33.24
C ILE A 244 -3.36 -3.68 -32.54
N ASP A 245 -2.86 -4.35 -31.53
CA ASP A 245 -1.73 -3.87 -30.74
C ASP A 245 -0.41 -3.88 -31.54
N ALA A 246 0.65 -3.41 -30.88
CA ALA A 246 2.02 -3.39 -31.37
C ALA A 246 2.53 -4.75 -31.92
N PHE A 247 1.98 -5.84 -31.41
CA PHE A 247 2.39 -7.20 -31.69
C PHE A 247 1.42 -7.91 -32.67
N GLY A 248 0.40 -7.21 -33.15
CA GLY A 248 -0.57 -7.77 -34.10
C GLY A 248 -1.74 -8.51 -33.45
N ASN A 249 -1.88 -8.48 -32.11
CA ASN A 249 -2.99 -9.09 -31.41
C ASN A 249 -4.25 -8.24 -31.56
N ARG A 250 -5.36 -8.90 -31.94
CA ARG A 250 -6.60 -8.23 -32.33
C ARG A 250 -7.67 -8.31 -31.24
N THR A 251 -8.07 -7.16 -30.74
CA THR A 251 -9.30 -6.97 -29.97
C THR A 251 -10.41 -6.56 -30.94
N GLU A 252 -11.57 -7.21 -30.86
CA GLU A 252 -12.72 -6.94 -31.73
C GLU A 252 -13.85 -6.31 -30.95
N MET A 253 -14.61 -5.43 -31.60
CA MET A 253 -15.80 -4.81 -31.04
C MET A 253 -16.97 -5.03 -31.98
N GLU A 254 -18.09 -5.50 -31.43
CA GLU A 254 -19.36 -5.63 -32.15
C GLU A 254 -20.32 -4.56 -31.64
N TYR A 255 -21.07 -3.96 -32.58
CA TYR A 255 -22.05 -2.92 -32.29
C TYR A 255 -23.43 -3.35 -32.78
N ASP A 256 -24.47 -2.88 -32.10
CA ASP A 256 -25.83 -3.01 -32.60
C ASP A 256 -26.16 -1.96 -33.69
N ALA A 257 -27.38 -2.00 -34.20
CA ALA A 257 -27.84 -1.08 -35.25
C ALA A 257 -27.92 0.40 -34.80
N LEU A 258 -27.83 0.67 -33.49
CA LEU A 258 -27.79 2.02 -32.93
C LEU A 258 -26.35 2.50 -32.68
N GLY A 259 -25.33 1.69 -33.01
CA GLY A 259 -23.92 2.02 -32.78
C GLY A 259 -23.44 1.81 -31.36
N ARG A 260 -24.18 1.03 -30.55
CA ARG A 260 -23.81 0.73 -29.15
C ARG A 260 -23.01 -0.56 -29.10
N ARG A 261 -21.90 -0.57 -28.35
CA ARG A 261 -21.00 -1.73 -28.27
C ARG A 261 -21.65 -2.87 -27.49
N ILE A 262 -21.99 -3.97 -28.16
CA ILE A 262 -22.64 -5.14 -27.56
C ILE A 262 -21.66 -6.26 -27.20
N ARG A 263 -20.49 -6.31 -27.86
CA ARG A 263 -19.41 -7.24 -27.49
C ARG A 263 -18.04 -6.63 -27.62
N GLN A 264 -17.13 -7.08 -26.78
CA GLN A 264 -15.70 -6.89 -26.91
C GLN A 264 -15.04 -8.24 -26.77
N ILE A 265 -14.34 -8.66 -27.81
CA ILE A 265 -13.71 -9.97 -27.90
C ILE A 265 -12.20 -9.73 -27.88
N ALA A 266 -11.57 -10.06 -26.76
CA ALA A 266 -10.13 -9.93 -26.59
C ALA A 266 -9.36 -10.90 -27.52
N PRO A 267 -8.04 -10.72 -27.65
CA PRO A 267 -7.18 -11.70 -28.29
C PRO A 267 -7.33 -13.10 -27.65
N ALA A 268 -7.00 -14.13 -28.42
CA ALA A 268 -7.01 -15.48 -27.90
C ALA A 268 -5.96 -15.64 -26.78
N ILE A 269 -6.34 -16.38 -25.74
CA ILE A 269 -5.48 -16.79 -24.63
C ILE A 269 -5.49 -18.31 -24.52
N LEU A 270 -4.45 -18.89 -23.95
CA LEU A 270 -4.46 -20.29 -23.57
C LEU A 270 -5.10 -20.43 -22.19
N ALA A 271 -6.23 -21.13 -22.11
CA ALA A 271 -6.84 -21.55 -20.86
C ALA A 271 -6.70 -23.07 -20.72
N GLU A 272 -7.06 -23.62 -19.56
CA GLU A 272 -6.95 -25.07 -19.33
C GLU A 272 -7.81 -25.90 -20.30
N SER A 273 -8.97 -25.39 -20.71
CA SER A 273 -9.82 -26.00 -21.73
C SER A 273 -9.30 -25.85 -23.17
N GLY A 274 -8.10 -25.28 -23.35
CA GLY A 274 -7.51 -24.91 -24.63
C GLY A 274 -7.69 -23.42 -24.95
N MET A 275 -7.57 -23.08 -26.23
CA MET A 275 -7.68 -21.69 -26.70
C MET A 275 -9.06 -21.10 -26.37
N LYS A 276 -9.07 -19.97 -25.66
CA LYS A 276 -10.26 -19.19 -25.32
C LYS A 276 -10.13 -17.78 -25.89
N ARG A 277 -11.24 -17.18 -26.32
CA ARG A 277 -11.32 -15.74 -26.62
C ARG A 277 -12.17 -15.05 -25.56
N PRO A 278 -11.55 -14.42 -24.55
CA PRO A 278 -12.27 -13.69 -23.50
C PRO A 278 -13.23 -12.69 -24.14
N THR A 279 -14.51 -12.79 -23.80
CA THR A 279 -15.57 -12.01 -24.45
C THR A 279 -16.44 -11.35 -23.41
N ARG A 280 -16.44 -10.01 -23.41
CA ARG A 280 -17.35 -9.22 -22.60
C ARG A 280 -18.57 -8.82 -23.41
N VAL A 281 -19.76 -8.92 -22.83
CA VAL A 281 -21.04 -8.66 -23.51
C VAL A 281 -21.82 -7.60 -22.76
N TRP A 282 -22.46 -6.69 -23.48
CA TRP A 282 -23.38 -5.69 -22.93
C TRP A 282 -24.74 -5.79 -23.59
N GLU A 283 -25.79 -5.73 -22.79
CA GLU A 283 -27.17 -5.56 -23.26
C GLU A 283 -27.70 -4.21 -22.79
N TYR A 284 -28.42 -3.54 -23.68
CA TYR A 284 -28.94 -2.21 -23.46
C TYR A 284 -30.45 -2.19 -23.52
N ASP A 285 -31.08 -1.32 -22.72
CA ASP A 285 -32.49 -1.00 -22.89
C ASP A 285 -32.73 -0.02 -24.06
N ILE A 286 -33.98 0.43 -24.19
CA ILE A 286 -34.40 1.39 -25.24
C ILE A 286 -33.89 2.82 -25.01
N PHE A 287 -33.25 3.10 -23.87
CA PHE A 287 -32.69 4.40 -23.50
C PHE A 287 -31.16 4.40 -23.52
N ASP A 288 -30.55 3.41 -24.19
CA ASP A 288 -29.11 3.24 -24.33
C ASP A 288 -28.35 3.02 -23.00
N ARG A 289 -29.05 2.48 -21.99
CA ARG A 289 -28.46 2.16 -20.68
C ARG A 289 -28.13 0.67 -20.60
N VAL A 290 -26.96 0.33 -20.06
CA VAL A 290 -26.53 -1.07 -19.87
C VAL A 290 -27.38 -1.73 -18.78
N VAL A 291 -28.24 -2.69 -19.16
CA VAL A 291 -29.08 -3.45 -18.22
C VAL A 291 -28.49 -4.80 -17.84
N LYS A 292 -27.54 -5.30 -18.62
CA LYS A 292 -26.83 -6.54 -18.32
C LYS A 292 -25.42 -6.50 -18.88
N THR A 293 -24.47 -6.95 -18.08
CA THR A 293 -23.09 -7.17 -18.52
C THR A 293 -22.73 -8.62 -18.23
N SER A 294 -22.18 -9.33 -19.21
CA SER A 294 -21.52 -10.61 -19.00
C SER A 294 -20.02 -10.40 -19.05
N ASP A 295 -19.30 -10.87 -18.05
CA ASP A 295 -17.84 -10.86 -18.03
C ASP A 295 -17.24 -11.92 -18.98
N GLU A 296 -15.92 -11.96 -19.03
CA GLU A 296 -15.12 -12.79 -19.93
C GLU A 296 -15.24 -14.30 -19.68
N ASP A 297 -15.78 -14.69 -18.51
CA ASP A 297 -16.09 -16.07 -18.14
C ASP A 297 -17.60 -16.39 -18.27
N GLY A 298 -18.41 -15.39 -18.62
CA GLY A 298 -19.84 -15.52 -18.87
C GLY A 298 -20.72 -15.28 -17.65
N TYR A 299 -20.16 -14.83 -16.53
CA TYR A 299 -20.93 -14.47 -15.35
C TYR A 299 -21.61 -13.12 -15.55
N THR A 300 -22.87 -13.00 -15.13
CA THR A 300 -23.70 -11.87 -15.52
C THR A 300 -24.07 -10.98 -14.35
N THR A 301 -23.91 -9.67 -14.53
CA THR A 301 -24.41 -8.63 -13.62
C THR A 301 -25.57 -7.91 -14.30
N GLU A 302 -26.72 -7.81 -13.63
CA GLU A 302 -27.92 -7.14 -14.14
C GLU A 302 -28.17 -5.84 -13.38
N ILE A 303 -28.53 -4.77 -14.09
CA ILE A 303 -28.77 -3.44 -13.54
C ILE A 303 -30.18 -3.01 -13.90
N HIS A 304 -30.97 -2.70 -12.87
CA HIS A 304 -32.30 -2.12 -13.02
C HIS A 304 -32.22 -0.62 -12.77
N TYR A 305 -32.88 0.17 -13.63
CA TYR A 305 -32.88 1.63 -13.55
C TYR A 305 -34.25 2.20 -13.19
N SER A 306 -34.22 3.36 -12.52
CA SER A 306 -35.37 4.23 -12.36
C SER A 306 -35.78 4.90 -13.70
N CYS A 307 -36.92 5.59 -13.68
CA CYS A 307 -37.36 6.45 -14.78
C CYS A 307 -36.40 7.63 -15.06
N LEU A 308 -35.51 7.96 -14.13
CA LEU A 308 -34.49 9.01 -14.27
C LEU A 308 -33.15 8.49 -14.85
N GLY A 309 -33.02 7.18 -15.11
CA GLY A 309 -31.74 6.62 -15.58
C GLY A 309 -30.72 6.34 -14.49
N LEU A 310 -31.15 6.34 -13.22
CA LEU A 310 -30.27 6.02 -12.08
C LEU A 310 -30.44 4.55 -11.68
N PRO A 311 -29.36 3.77 -11.42
CA PRO A 311 -29.43 2.36 -11.01
C PRO A 311 -30.14 2.20 -9.68
N ILE A 312 -31.19 1.40 -9.57
CA ILE A 312 -31.96 1.13 -8.33
C ILE A 312 -31.71 -0.25 -7.75
N GLN A 313 -31.22 -1.19 -8.56
CA GLN A 313 -30.83 -2.52 -8.12
C GLN A 313 -29.72 -3.05 -9.02
N ILE A 314 -28.73 -3.69 -8.41
CA ILE A 314 -27.65 -4.41 -9.11
C ILE A 314 -27.70 -5.86 -8.63
N ALA A 315 -27.93 -6.80 -9.53
CA ALA A 315 -27.91 -8.23 -9.24
C ALA A 315 -26.61 -8.86 -9.73
N HIS A 316 -25.86 -9.46 -8.82
CA HIS A 316 -24.55 -10.05 -9.07
C HIS A 316 -24.67 -11.51 -9.53
N PRO A 317 -23.61 -12.06 -10.15
CA PRO A 317 -23.64 -13.43 -10.66
C PRO A 317 -23.84 -14.55 -9.62
N ASP A 318 -23.51 -14.29 -8.36
CA ASP A 318 -23.73 -15.24 -7.25
C ASP A 318 -25.14 -15.15 -6.65
N GLY A 319 -26.02 -14.31 -7.23
CA GLY A 319 -27.38 -14.08 -6.76
C GLY A 319 -27.51 -13.01 -5.68
N THR A 320 -26.40 -12.47 -5.17
CA THR A 320 -26.44 -11.32 -4.24
C THR A 320 -26.90 -10.06 -4.96
N THR A 321 -27.48 -9.10 -4.23
CA THR A 321 -28.00 -7.87 -4.83
C THR A 321 -27.65 -6.63 -4.02
N GLU A 322 -27.48 -5.50 -4.69
CA GLU A 322 -27.42 -4.17 -4.09
C GLU A 322 -28.70 -3.39 -4.43
N THR A 323 -29.09 -2.47 -3.55
CA THR A 323 -30.23 -1.59 -3.81
C THR A 323 -29.85 -0.14 -3.56
N LEU A 324 -30.33 0.75 -4.43
CA LEU A 324 -30.04 2.18 -4.37
C LEU A 324 -31.34 2.96 -4.47
N ARG A 325 -31.43 4.03 -3.67
CA ARG A 325 -32.54 4.98 -3.70
C ARG A 325 -31.99 6.38 -3.83
N TYR A 326 -32.72 7.23 -4.54
CA TYR A 326 -32.31 8.60 -4.84
C TYR A 326 -33.38 9.59 -4.42
N HIS A 327 -32.95 10.81 -4.14
CA HIS A 327 -33.83 11.96 -4.10
C HIS A 327 -34.23 12.36 -5.52
N LEU A 328 -35.31 13.17 -5.64
CA LEU A 328 -35.86 13.60 -6.93
C LEU A 328 -34.91 14.44 -7.81
N ASP A 329 -33.88 15.03 -7.21
CA ASP A 329 -32.84 15.75 -7.95
C ASP A 329 -31.71 14.85 -8.48
N GLY A 330 -31.78 13.54 -8.20
CA GLY A 330 -30.81 12.53 -8.60
C GLY A 330 -29.67 12.28 -7.61
N THR A 331 -29.68 12.94 -6.45
CA THR A 331 -28.69 12.68 -5.39
C THR A 331 -29.00 11.37 -4.65
N LEU A 332 -27.96 10.61 -4.25
CA LEU A 332 -28.10 9.29 -3.62
C LEU A 332 -28.66 9.42 -2.19
N ALA A 333 -29.85 8.89 -1.93
CA ALA A 333 -30.46 8.91 -0.60
C ALA A 333 -30.02 7.73 0.27
N GLU A 334 -29.98 6.52 -0.32
CA GLU A 334 -29.72 5.27 0.41
C GLU A 334 -29.05 4.26 -0.54
N HIS A 335 -28.06 3.53 -0.03
CA HIS A 335 -27.41 2.41 -0.73
C HIS A 335 -27.24 1.25 0.24
N SER A 336 -27.91 0.13 -0.04
CA SER A 336 -27.67 -1.14 0.64
C SER A 336 -26.78 -2.01 -0.23
N ASN A 337 -25.60 -2.34 0.27
CA ASN A 337 -24.62 -3.16 -0.45
C ASN A 337 -25.03 -4.65 -0.42
N ALA A 338 -24.27 -5.49 -1.13
CA ALA A 338 -24.50 -6.95 -1.20
C ALA A 338 -24.36 -7.66 0.17
N GLN A 339 -23.77 -6.99 1.16
CA GLN A 339 -23.64 -7.47 2.54
C GLN A 339 -24.84 -7.11 3.43
N GLY A 340 -25.81 -6.36 2.90
CA GLY A 340 -26.96 -5.84 3.64
C GLY A 340 -26.68 -4.58 4.46
N VAL A 341 -25.43 -4.08 4.44
CA VAL A 341 -25.06 -2.84 5.12
C VAL A 341 -25.61 -1.66 4.33
N THR A 342 -26.29 -0.75 5.02
CA THR A 342 -27.02 0.34 4.39
C THR A 342 -26.42 1.69 4.76
N ARG A 343 -26.02 2.47 3.74
CA ARG A 343 -25.57 3.85 3.88
C ARG A 343 -26.69 4.79 3.50
N ARG A 344 -27.05 5.73 4.39
CA ARG A 344 -27.98 6.83 4.09
C ARG A 344 -27.23 8.14 4.04
N CYS A 345 -27.63 9.01 3.11
CA CYS A 345 -26.97 10.28 2.85
C CYS A 345 -28.01 11.40 2.87
N ARG A 346 -27.64 12.56 3.43
CA ARG A 346 -28.44 13.78 3.32
C ARG A 346 -27.61 14.95 2.81
N TYR A 347 -28.27 15.83 2.07
CA TYR A 347 -27.62 16.93 1.38
C TYR A 347 -28.21 18.27 1.80
N ASP A 348 -27.39 19.31 1.70
CA ASP A 348 -27.86 20.69 1.78
C ASP A 348 -28.50 21.15 0.47
N THR A 349 -28.80 22.44 0.43
CA THR A 349 -29.60 23.09 -0.60
C THR A 349 -28.82 23.32 -1.90
N TRP A 350 -27.50 23.17 -1.81
CA TRP A 350 -26.54 23.22 -2.90
C TRP A 350 -26.18 21.82 -3.41
N GLY A 351 -26.75 20.77 -2.81
CA GLY A 351 -26.47 19.37 -3.17
C GLY A 351 -25.18 18.83 -2.57
N ARG A 352 -24.67 19.44 -1.49
CA ARG A 352 -23.46 18.97 -0.79
C ARG A 352 -23.83 18.05 0.36
N LEU A 353 -23.04 16.99 0.58
CA LEU A 353 -23.31 15.95 1.58
C LEU A 353 -23.08 16.49 3.00
N VAL A 354 -24.12 16.52 3.82
CA VAL A 354 -24.07 17.02 5.22
C VAL A 354 -24.18 15.93 6.27
N GLU A 355 -24.69 14.75 5.92
CA GLU A 355 -24.94 13.68 6.88
C GLU A 355 -24.77 12.32 6.22
N ILE A 356 -24.15 11.39 6.94
CA ILE A 356 -24.01 9.98 6.56
C ILE A 356 -24.38 9.12 7.76
N GLU A 357 -25.34 8.22 7.58
CA GLU A 357 -25.65 7.15 8.53
C GLU A 357 -25.21 5.82 7.92
N LEU A 358 -24.55 4.98 8.71
CA LEU A 358 -24.26 3.59 8.36
C LEU A 358 -25.08 2.66 9.26
N LEU A 359 -25.88 1.81 8.65
CA LEU A 359 -26.74 0.84 9.33
C LEU A 359 -26.27 -0.58 9.02
N GLY A 360 -26.24 -1.43 10.04
CA GLY A 360 -26.01 -2.86 9.86
C GLY A 360 -27.13 -3.54 9.08
N SER A 361 -26.92 -4.80 8.71
CA SER A 361 -27.90 -5.66 8.04
C SER A 361 -29.16 -5.94 8.87
N ASP A 362 -29.12 -5.69 10.18
CA ASP A 362 -30.26 -5.70 11.10
C ASP A 362 -31.00 -4.35 11.17
N GLY A 363 -30.51 -3.32 10.48
CA GLY A 363 -31.04 -1.95 10.50
C GLY A 363 -30.60 -1.13 11.70
N ALA A 364 -29.74 -1.64 12.59
CA ALA A 364 -29.21 -0.88 13.71
C ALA A 364 -28.19 0.15 13.23
N MET A 365 -28.20 1.34 13.84
CA MET A 365 -27.22 2.38 13.54
C MET A 365 -25.85 1.98 14.08
N ALA A 366 -24.86 1.96 13.22
CA ALA A 366 -23.52 1.49 13.53
C ALA A 366 -22.46 2.60 13.46
N ALA A 367 -22.63 3.57 12.57
CA ALA A 367 -21.78 4.75 12.52
C ALA A 367 -22.54 5.96 11.99
N TYR A 368 -22.05 7.14 12.37
CA TYR A 368 -22.66 8.41 11.98
C TYR A 368 -21.57 9.45 11.66
N GLN A 369 -21.84 10.30 10.68
CA GLN A 369 -20.97 11.43 10.34
C GLN A 369 -21.77 12.65 9.91
N GLU A 370 -21.46 13.79 10.51
CA GLU A 370 -21.94 15.11 10.10
C GLU A 370 -20.84 15.89 9.38
N ARG A 371 -21.24 16.73 8.43
CA ARG A 371 -20.37 17.64 7.69
C ARG A 371 -20.94 19.04 7.69
N SER A 372 -20.09 20.02 7.95
CA SER A 372 -20.43 21.43 7.85
C SER A 372 -19.57 22.11 6.78
N TYR A 373 -20.11 23.19 6.21
CA TYR A 373 -19.45 23.94 5.15
C TYR A 373 -19.40 25.43 5.51
N ASP A 374 -18.31 26.10 5.15
CA ASP A 374 -18.17 27.56 5.17
C ASP A 374 -18.09 28.05 3.72
N GLY A 375 -19.04 28.90 3.33
CA GLY A 375 -19.23 29.28 1.93
C GLY A 375 -19.42 28.05 1.06
N PHE A 376 -18.44 27.76 0.21
CA PHE A 376 -18.46 26.65 -0.74
C PHE A 376 -17.65 25.43 -0.27
N ARG A 377 -16.94 25.54 0.85
CA ARG A 377 -15.84 24.62 1.22
C ARG A 377 -16.18 23.83 2.47
N LEU A 378 -15.71 22.57 2.54
CA LEU A 378 -15.92 21.70 3.70
C LEU A 378 -15.22 22.31 4.90
N ALA A 379 -15.93 22.69 5.95
CA ALA A 379 -15.34 23.34 7.13
C ALA A 379 -15.04 22.34 8.24
N SER A 380 -15.95 21.38 8.47
CA SER A 380 -15.73 20.34 9.46
C SER A 380 -16.39 19.02 9.14
N VAL A 381 -15.85 17.95 9.70
CA VAL A 381 -16.46 16.62 9.76
C VAL A 381 -16.48 16.17 11.21
N LEU A 382 -17.62 15.72 11.71
CA LEU A 382 -17.77 15.17 13.06
C LEU A 382 -18.28 13.73 12.94
N ASN A 383 -17.62 12.77 13.60
CA ASN A 383 -18.08 11.39 13.63
C ASN A 383 -18.80 11.04 14.95
N SER A 384 -19.43 9.86 15.00
CA SER A 384 -20.15 9.33 16.17
C SER A 384 -19.29 9.23 17.43
N SER A 385 -17.96 9.09 17.28
CA SER A 385 -17.01 9.04 18.40
C SER A 385 -16.59 10.42 18.91
N GLY A 386 -17.14 11.51 18.36
CA GLY A 386 -16.84 12.87 18.77
C GLY A 386 -15.58 13.47 18.14
N VAL A 387 -14.90 12.73 17.27
CA VAL A 387 -13.70 13.22 16.56
C VAL A 387 -14.12 14.23 15.51
N GLN A 388 -13.57 15.44 15.62
CA GLN A 388 -13.81 16.56 14.74
C GLN A 388 -12.60 16.81 13.84
N GLN A 389 -12.79 16.68 12.53
CA GLN A 389 -11.85 17.19 11.53
C GLN A 389 -12.24 18.61 11.16
N ARG A 390 -11.28 19.52 11.08
CA ARG A 390 -11.47 20.93 10.72
C ARG A 390 -10.56 21.29 9.56
N PHE A 391 -11.13 22.01 8.61
CA PHE A 391 -10.44 22.46 7.41
C PHE A 391 -10.57 23.97 7.34
N ALA A 392 -9.48 24.66 7.02
CA ALA A 392 -9.53 26.06 6.63
C ALA A 392 -8.76 26.26 5.35
N TYR A 393 -9.21 27.22 4.57
CA TYR A 393 -8.70 27.52 3.24
C TYR A 393 -8.24 28.96 3.21
N ASP A 394 -7.23 29.26 2.40
CA ASP A 394 -6.92 30.65 2.07
C ASP A 394 -8.02 31.26 1.19
N ALA A 395 -8.00 32.57 0.99
CA ALA A 395 -9.06 33.22 0.22
C ALA A 395 -9.11 32.75 -1.25
N ALA A 396 -8.01 32.22 -1.80
CA ALA A 396 -7.93 31.59 -3.12
C ALA A 396 -8.57 30.17 -3.20
N GLY A 397 -8.86 29.52 -2.07
CA GLY A 397 -9.49 28.19 -2.03
C GLY A 397 -8.56 27.02 -1.86
N ARG A 398 -7.30 27.28 -1.55
CA ARG A 398 -6.30 26.25 -1.27
C ARG A 398 -6.34 25.88 0.21
N LEU A 399 -6.17 24.60 0.55
CA LEU A 399 -6.22 24.12 1.93
C LEU A 399 -5.05 24.72 2.70
N ARG A 400 -5.33 25.59 3.67
CA ARG A 400 -4.30 26.25 4.49
C ARG A 400 -4.10 25.53 5.83
N PHE A 401 -5.13 24.86 6.32
CA PHE A 401 -5.14 24.27 7.65
C PHE A 401 -5.98 23.00 7.67
N LEU A 402 -5.44 21.96 8.31
CA LEU A 402 -6.13 20.72 8.63
C LEU A 402 -5.85 20.41 10.11
N ALA A 403 -6.89 20.11 10.86
CA ALA A 403 -6.76 19.55 12.20
C ALA A 403 -7.74 18.41 12.41
N VAL A 404 -7.33 17.40 13.17
CA VAL A 404 -8.21 16.34 13.70
C VAL A 404 -8.17 16.45 15.21
N ASP A 405 -9.30 16.48 15.89
CA ASP A 405 -9.41 16.77 17.31
C ASP A 405 -10.44 15.82 17.94
N ASP A 406 -10.07 15.10 18.99
CA ASP A 406 -10.96 14.18 19.71
C ASP A 406 -11.47 14.76 21.06
N GLY A 407 -11.15 16.03 21.34
CA GLY A 407 -11.44 16.72 22.60
C GLY A 407 -10.34 16.61 23.65
N VAL A 408 -9.35 15.71 23.46
CA VAL A 408 -8.19 15.49 24.34
C VAL A 408 -6.88 15.67 23.56
N HIS A 409 -6.80 15.04 22.40
CA HIS A 409 -5.70 15.03 21.43
C HIS A 409 -6.14 15.72 20.14
N SER A 410 -5.16 16.29 19.45
CA SER A 410 -5.36 17.08 18.24
C SER A 410 -4.15 17.03 17.31
N SER A 411 -4.29 16.54 16.08
CA SER A 411 -3.29 16.75 15.04
C SER A 411 -3.51 18.10 14.35
N GLN A 412 -2.43 18.72 13.86
CA GLN A 412 -2.50 20.00 13.16
C GLN A 412 -1.46 20.05 12.05
N ARG A 413 -1.91 20.45 10.86
CA ARG A 413 -1.08 20.67 9.69
C ARG A 413 -1.46 21.98 9.01
N GLU A 414 -0.46 22.76 8.64
CA GLU A 414 -0.61 24.01 7.91
C GLU A 414 0.10 23.94 6.56
N TYR A 415 -0.41 24.67 5.58
CA TYR A 415 0.13 24.72 4.23
C TYR A 415 0.31 26.17 3.79
N GLU A 416 1.44 26.44 3.19
CA GLU A 416 1.73 27.71 2.51
C GLU A 416 1.99 27.43 1.04
N TYR A 417 1.46 28.30 0.20
CA TYR A 417 1.56 28.20 -1.24
C TYR A 417 2.28 29.43 -1.77
N ASP A 418 3.10 29.21 -2.79
CA ASP A 418 3.73 30.31 -3.50
C ASP A 418 2.68 31.13 -4.29
N PRO A 419 3.06 32.31 -4.80
CA PRO A 419 2.18 33.10 -5.65
C PRO A 419 1.60 32.29 -6.82
N ARG A 420 2.37 31.34 -7.37
CA ARG A 420 2.03 30.43 -8.48
C ARG A 420 1.01 29.34 -8.14
N GLY A 421 0.57 29.23 -6.89
CA GLY A 421 -0.38 28.18 -6.52
C GLY A 421 0.26 26.86 -6.10
N GLN A 422 1.59 26.75 -6.17
CA GLN A 422 2.31 25.53 -5.83
C GLN A 422 2.54 25.47 -4.32
N LEU A 423 2.50 24.27 -3.75
CA LEU A 423 2.81 24.08 -2.33
C LEU A 423 4.25 24.53 -2.09
N GLN A 424 4.44 25.57 -1.29
CA GLN A 424 5.75 26.12 -0.95
C GLN A 424 6.28 25.49 0.32
N SER A 425 5.43 25.40 1.35
CA SER A 425 5.77 24.70 2.58
C SER A 425 4.57 24.01 3.23
N ALA A 426 4.85 22.99 4.04
CA ALA A 426 3.89 22.35 4.91
C ALA A 426 4.46 22.25 6.33
N ARG A 427 3.72 22.74 7.33
CA ARG A 427 4.09 22.64 8.75
C ARG A 427 3.32 21.53 9.43
N ASP A 428 4.05 20.62 10.06
CA ASP A 428 3.52 19.57 10.92
C ASP A 428 3.86 19.87 12.37
N TRP A 429 2.82 20.04 13.19
CA TRP A 429 2.99 20.33 14.62
C TRP A 429 3.13 19.04 15.40
N PHE A 430 4.08 18.98 16.33
CA PHE A 430 4.35 17.77 17.12
C PHE A 430 3.80 17.84 18.53
N ASP A 431 3.82 19.01 19.16
CA ASP A 431 3.53 19.14 20.59
C ASP A 431 2.15 19.78 20.87
N TYR A 432 1.49 19.32 21.93
CA TYR A 432 0.24 19.87 22.44
C TYR A 432 0.41 21.21 23.18
N GLY A 433 1.61 21.51 23.69
CA GLY A 433 1.87 22.69 24.54
C GLY A 433 3.00 23.62 24.09
N SER A 434 3.79 23.26 23.08
CA SER A 434 4.93 24.07 22.59
C SER A 434 4.75 24.47 21.12
N LYS A 435 5.50 25.49 20.66
CA LYS A 435 5.51 25.89 19.24
C LYS A 435 6.46 25.02 18.41
N ASP A 436 6.49 23.72 18.68
CA ASP A 436 7.39 22.78 18.01
C ASP A 436 6.71 22.17 16.77
N TYR A 437 7.34 22.38 15.62
CA TYR A 437 6.88 21.92 14.32
C TYR A 437 8.09 21.61 13.42
N CYS A 438 7.87 20.76 12.42
CA CYS A 438 8.76 20.73 11.26
C CYS A 438 8.07 21.42 10.09
N GLU A 439 8.87 22.09 9.28
CA GLU A 439 8.43 22.71 8.05
C GLU A 439 9.15 22.09 6.87
N ALA A 440 8.39 21.40 6.04
CA ALA A 440 8.84 20.86 4.78
C ALA A 440 8.72 21.95 3.71
N TYR A 441 9.83 22.30 3.06
CA TYR A 441 9.90 23.24 1.95
C TYR A 441 10.05 22.50 0.63
N TYR A 442 9.24 22.88 -0.34
CA TYR A 442 9.23 22.30 -1.69
C TYR A 442 9.86 23.33 -2.64
N GLY A 443 11.14 23.15 -2.95
CA GLY A 443 11.86 24.03 -3.89
C GLY A 443 11.86 23.46 -5.30
N THR A 444 11.62 24.28 -6.32
CA THR A 444 11.97 23.98 -7.71
C THR A 444 13.38 24.46 -8.01
N VAL A 445 14.34 23.57 -8.28
CA VAL A 445 15.61 23.88 -8.94
C VAL A 445 15.59 23.32 -10.37
N GLU A 446 16.40 23.88 -11.28
CA GLU A 446 16.48 23.48 -12.69
C GLU A 446 16.79 21.97 -12.91
N SER A 447 17.20 21.24 -11.87
CA SER A 447 17.53 19.81 -11.89
C SER A 447 16.56 18.88 -11.13
N GLY A 448 15.45 19.40 -10.59
CA GLY A 448 14.47 18.60 -9.82
C GLY A 448 13.86 19.37 -8.64
N GLN A 449 12.83 18.81 -8.02
CA GLN A 449 12.35 19.33 -6.73
C GLN A 449 13.39 19.01 -5.64
N VAL A 450 13.62 19.86 -4.65
CA VAL A 450 14.37 19.47 -3.44
C VAL A 450 13.46 19.67 -2.26
N LEU A 451 13.31 18.63 -1.44
CA LEU A 451 12.54 18.69 -0.20
C LEU A 451 13.52 18.96 0.94
N SER A 452 13.37 20.10 1.61
CA SER A 452 14.13 20.43 2.83
C SER A 452 13.19 20.46 4.02
N ILE A 453 13.53 19.76 5.09
CA ILE A 453 12.75 19.74 6.34
C ILE A 453 13.53 20.52 7.39
N LEU A 454 12.90 21.55 7.94
CA LEU A 454 13.48 22.43 8.95
C LEU A 454 12.70 22.32 10.27
N ASP A 455 13.36 22.59 11.39
CA ASP A 455 12.70 22.76 12.68
C ASP A 455 12.05 24.15 12.83
N ALA A 456 11.35 24.36 13.96
CA ALA A 456 10.74 25.65 14.29
C ALA A 456 11.73 26.83 14.46
N ASN A 457 13.03 26.55 14.59
CA ASN A 457 14.10 27.56 14.67
C ASN A 457 14.76 27.83 13.31
N GLY A 458 14.33 27.18 12.23
CA GLY A 458 14.93 27.28 10.90
C GLY A 458 16.25 26.52 10.76
N ARG A 459 16.52 25.53 11.62
CA ARG A 459 17.63 24.59 11.47
C ARG A 459 17.24 23.51 10.47
N LEU A 460 18.10 23.23 9.49
CA LEU A 460 17.93 22.10 8.57
C LEU A 460 18.06 20.79 9.33
N LEU A 461 17.01 19.96 9.27
CA LEU A 461 16.96 18.63 9.86
C LEU A 461 17.21 17.54 8.83
N GLN A 462 16.69 17.72 7.61
CA GLN A 462 16.80 16.74 6.54
C GLN A 462 16.72 17.41 5.16
N GLN A 463 17.45 16.89 4.18
CA GLN A 463 17.37 17.26 2.78
C GLN A 463 17.22 15.99 1.92
N ILE A 464 16.20 15.94 1.08
CA ILE A 464 15.87 14.79 0.23
C ILE A 464 15.98 15.22 -1.24
N ASP A 465 16.76 14.47 -2.02
CA ASP A 465 16.84 14.58 -3.48
C ASP A 465 15.92 13.53 -4.14
N PRO A 466 14.79 13.94 -4.77
CA PRO A 466 13.84 13.03 -5.39
C PRO A 466 14.41 12.26 -6.59
N ASN A 467 15.54 12.69 -7.18
CA ASN A 467 16.19 11.91 -8.24
C ASN A 467 16.80 10.59 -7.71
N GLN A 468 17.05 10.49 -6.40
CA GLN A 468 17.41 9.22 -5.78
C GLN A 468 16.20 8.31 -5.54
N VAL A 469 15.03 8.89 -5.24
CA VAL A 469 13.78 8.16 -4.98
C VAL A 469 13.16 7.61 -6.28
N ALA A 470 13.17 8.39 -7.37
CA ALA A 470 12.57 8.00 -8.64
C ALA A 470 13.29 6.85 -9.37
N LYS A 471 14.57 6.60 -9.08
CA LYS A 471 15.31 5.45 -9.63
C LYS A 471 14.94 4.11 -8.97
N VAL A 472 14.29 4.14 -7.81
CA VAL A 472 13.95 2.95 -7.01
C VAL A 472 12.47 2.56 -7.15
N ALA A 473 11.60 3.46 -7.64
CA ALA A 473 10.14 3.29 -7.67
C ALA A 473 9.54 3.00 -9.07
N GLY A 474 10.25 2.28 -9.95
CA GLY A 474 9.71 1.84 -11.25
C GLY A 474 8.83 0.58 -11.15
N PRO A 475 7.77 0.42 -11.98
CA PRO A 475 6.69 -0.52 -11.70
C PRO A 475 6.94 -1.95 -12.23
N SER A 476 6.48 -2.92 -11.44
CA SER A 476 6.05 -4.29 -11.84
C SER A 476 7.11 -5.36 -12.19
N SER A 477 8.02 -5.64 -11.26
CA SER A 477 8.20 -6.98 -10.66
C SER A 477 9.14 -6.84 -9.46
N TYR A 478 8.71 -7.33 -8.30
CA TYR A 478 9.45 -7.24 -7.05
C TYR A 478 10.70 -8.16 -7.08
N ASP A 479 11.80 -7.68 -7.66
CA ASP A 479 13.15 -8.01 -7.24
C ASP A 479 13.91 -6.69 -7.05
N GLY A 480 14.21 -6.35 -5.80
CA GLY A 480 14.78 -5.05 -5.43
C GLY A 480 16.22 -4.80 -5.88
N SER A 481 16.66 -5.34 -7.02
CA SER A 481 17.94 -5.00 -7.64
C SER A 481 17.76 -3.87 -8.64
N THR A 482 17.95 -2.62 -8.21
CA THR A 482 18.27 -1.51 -9.12
C THR A 482 19.70 -1.64 -9.65
N SER A 483 20.02 -2.79 -10.22
CA SER A 483 21.19 -2.93 -11.07
C SER A 483 20.78 -2.58 -12.49
N VAL A 484 21.71 -2.07 -13.28
CA VAL A 484 21.48 -1.85 -14.72
C VAL A 484 21.44 -3.22 -15.40
N ALA A 485 20.50 -4.08 -15.01
CA ALA A 485 20.11 -5.22 -15.82
C ALA A 485 19.54 -4.62 -17.11
N HIS A 486 20.16 -4.97 -18.23
CA HIS A 486 19.71 -4.47 -19.53
C HIS A 486 18.38 -5.12 -19.88
N MET A 487 17.28 -4.53 -19.42
CA MET A 487 15.95 -4.93 -19.83
C MET A 487 15.79 -4.59 -21.32
N LYS A 488 15.60 -5.62 -22.13
CA LYS A 488 15.34 -5.46 -23.57
C LYS A 488 14.00 -6.09 -23.91
N PRO A 489 13.03 -5.33 -24.45
CA PRO A 489 11.87 -5.94 -25.06
C PRO A 489 12.31 -6.75 -26.28
N VAL A 490 11.76 -7.95 -26.40
CA VAL A 490 11.89 -8.80 -27.59
C VAL A 490 10.61 -8.60 -28.39
N LEU A 491 10.71 -7.89 -29.53
CA LEU A 491 9.56 -7.46 -30.32
C LEU A 491 9.00 -8.55 -31.27
N ASP A 492 9.70 -9.68 -31.39
CA ASP A 492 9.33 -10.82 -32.26
C ASP A 492 9.26 -12.15 -31.47
N ALA A 493 8.68 -12.12 -30.27
CA ALA A 493 8.51 -13.30 -29.43
C ALA A 493 7.15 -13.95 -29.67
N PHE A 494 7.12 -15.28 -29.84
CA PHE A 494 5.88 -16.00 -30.11
C PHE A 494 5.48 -16.88 -28.93
N ASN A 495 4.24 -16.74 -28.46
CA ASN A 495 3.69 -17.60 -27.41
C ASN A 495 3.30 -18.99 -27.96
N SER A 496 2.83 -19.89 -27.09
CA SER A 496 2.40 -21.25 -27.44
C SER A 496 1.23 -21.31 -28.43
N LEU A 497 0.48 -20.22 -28.61
CA LEU A 497 -0.57 -20.08 -29.62
C LEU A 497 -0.04 -19.57 -30.98
N GLY A 498 1.25 -19.28 -31.09
CA GLY A 498 1.87 -18.71 -32.28
C GLY A 498 1.55 -17.23 -32.49
N GLN A 499 1.12 -16.52 -31.45
CA GLN A 499 0.89 -15.07 -31.48
C GLN A 499 2.19 -14.34 -31.16
N ASN A 500 2.48 -13.25 -31.86
CA ASN A 500 3.55 -12.35 -31.46
C ASN A 500 3.10 -11.60 -30.20
N VAL A 501 3.95 -11.51 -29.20
CA VAL A 501 3.65 -11.01 -27.86
C VAL A 501 4.84 -10.26 -27.29
N LEU A 502 4.61 -9.50 -26.23
CA LEU A 502 5.70 -8.98 -25.44
C LEU A 502 6.48 -10.15 -24.82
N ALA A 503 7.79 -10.13 -24.99
CA ALA A 503 8.69 -10.82 -24.08
C ALA A 503 9.76 -9.84 -23.60
N VAL A 504 10.18 -10.02 -22.36
CA VAL A 504 11.20 -9.20 -21.71
C VAL A 504 12.37 -10.10 -21.36
N LYS A 505 13.55 -9.69 -21.80
CA LYS A 505 14.80 -10.33 -21.43
C LYS A 505 15.57 -9.44 -20.46
N LEU A 506 15.79 -9.95 -19.26
CA LEU A 506 16.66 -9.40 -18.24
C LEU A 506 18.00 -10.13 -18.31
N THR A 507 19.11 -9.40 -18.33
CA THR A 507 20.46 -9.97 -18.24
C THR A 507 21.13 -9.41 -17.00
N GLN A 508 21.44 -10.31 -16.05
CA GLN A 508 22.18 -9.98 -14.84
C GLN A 508 23.66 -9.71 -15.17
N ASN A 509 24.37 -9.05 -14.25
CA ASN A 509 25.76 -8.67 -14.47
C ASN A 509 26.72 -9.87 -14.57
N ASP A 510 26.35 -11.02 -13.99
CA ASP A 510 27.09 -12.27 -14.10
C ASP A 510 26.89 -12.98 -15.46
N GLY A 511 26.00 -12.46 -16.32
CA GLY A 511 25.62 -13.01 -17.61
C GLY A 511 24.41 -13.94 -17.59
N GLY A 512 23.88 -14.29 -16.41
CA GLY A 512 22.62 -15.00 -16.24
C GLY A 512 21.45 -14.23 -16.85
N GLN A 513 20.42 -14.96 -17.31
CA GLN A 513 19.31 -14.38 -18.05
C GLN A 513 17.98 -14.83 -17.48
N GLN A 514 17.03 -13.91 -17.44
CA GLN A 514 15.63 -14.20 -17.21
C GLN A 514 14.82 -13.75 -18.41
N GLU A 515 14.10 -14.66 -19.02
CA GLU A 515 13.16 -14.40 -20.10
C GLU A 515 11.74 -14.54 -19.55
N SER A 516 10.92 -13.53 -19.79
CA SER A 516 9.52 -13.48 -19.35
C SER A 516 8.65 -13.23 -20.56
N THR A 517 7.78 -14.19 -20.88
CA THR A 517 6.87 -14.15 -22.03
C THR A 517 5.46 -13.89 -21.54
N TYR A 518 4.76 -12.98 -22.21
CA TYR A 518 3.41 -12.57 -21.87
C TYR A 518 2.41 -13.13 -22.88
N ASP A 519 1.14 -13.25 -22.50
CA ASP A 519 0.08 -13.49 -23.47
C ASP A 519 -0.32 -12.20 -24.21
N ALA A 520 -1.22 -12.34 -25.18
CA ALA A 520 -1.77 -11.24 -25.95
C ALA A 520 -2.63 -10.25 -25.14
N MET A 521 -2.84 -10.50 -23.84
CA MET A 521 -3.47 -9.58 -22.90
C MET A 521 -2.46 -8.96 -21.91
N GLY A 522 -1.15 -9.19 -22.10
CA GLY A 522 -0.09 -8.62 -21.28
C GLY A 522 0.12 -9.32 -19.94
N ARG A 523 -0.30 -10.58 -19.78
CA ARG A 523 -0.14 -11.35 -18.53
C ARG A 523 1.02 -12.33 -18.64
N LEU A 524 1.85 -12.46 -17.60
CA LEU A 524 3.01 -13.37 -17.59
C LEU A 524 2.56 -14.83 -17.69
N VAL A 525 2.88 -15.52 -18.79
CA VAL A 525 2.48 -16.93 -19.03
C VAL A 525 3.64 -17.90 -19.05
N GLU A 526 4.88 -17.42 -19.22
CA GLU A 526 6.07 -18.25 -19.14
C GLU A 526 7.24 -17.43 -18.61
N GLN A 527 8.03 -18.04 -17.73
CA GLN A 527 9.26 -17.47 -17.24
C GLN A 527 10.36 -18.53 -17.23
N VAL A 528 11.48 -18.22 -17.87
CA VAL A 528 12.66 -19.09 -17.95
C VAL A 528 13.87 -18.33 -17.43
N GLN A 529 14.55 -18.88 -16.44
CA GLN A 529 15.81 -18.37 -15.94
C GLN A 529 16.96 -19.31 -16.31
N THR A 530 18.04 -18.74 -16.82
CA THR A 530 19.26 -19.46 -17.22
C THR A 530 20.49 -18.84 -16.61
N ASP A 531 21.54 -19.67 -16.44
CA ASP A 531 22.87 -19.17 -16.11
C ASP A 531 23.56 -18.52 -17.33
N ALA A 532 24.77 -18.00 -17.12
CA ALA A 532 25.57 -17.39 -18.18
C ALA A 532 25.94 -18.34 -19.35
N PHE A 533 25.79 -19.66 -19.17
CA PHE A 533 26.04 -20.69 -20.20
C PHE A 533 24.75 -21.13 -20.91
N GLY A 534 23.59 -20.60 -20.52
CA GLY A 534 22.27 -20.94 -21.07
C GLY A 534 21.65 -22.20 -20.49
N GLN A 535 22.17 -22.72 -19.37
CA GLN A 535 21.54 -23.82 -18.65
C GLN A 535 20.31 -23.32 -17.91
N VAL A 536 19.16 -23.98 -18.09
CA VAL A 536 17.91 -23.64 -17.38
C VAL A 536 18.06 -23.93 -15.89
N LEU A 537 17.90 -22.87 -15.10
CA LEU A 537 17.90 -22.91 -13.64
C LEU A 537 16.49 -23.04 -13.09
N GLN A 538 15.54 -22.29 -13.66
CA GLN A 538 14.12 -22.30 -13.31
C GLN A 538 13.26 -22.13 -14.56
N HIS A 539 12.13 -22.82 -14.63
CA HIS A 539 11.14 -22.64 -15.69
C HIS A 539 9.74 -22.79 -15.11
N ARG A 540 8.87 -21.84 -15.42
CA ARG A 540 7.48 -21.80 -14.97
C ARG A 540 6.54 -21.43 -16.10
N GLU A 541 5.38 -22.06 -16.11
CA GLU A 541 4.27 -21.76 -17.01
C GLU A 541 3.03 -21.39 -16.20
N MET A 542 2.28 -20.38 -16.64
CA MET A 542 1.06 -19.91 -15.98
C MET A 542 -0.10 -19.83 -16.96
N LEU A 543 -1.30 -20.20 -16.49
CA LEU A 543 -2.55 -20.02 -17.22
C LEU A 543 -3.50 -19.12 -16.45
N TYR A 544 -4.34 -18.41 -17.18
CA TYR A 544 -5.32 -17.47 -16.63
C TYR A 544 -6.72 -17.75 -17.16
N ASP A 545 -7.74 -17.41 -16.37
CA ASP A 545 -9.12 -17.36 -16.84
C ASP A 545 -9.38 -16.11 -17.72
N GLY A 546 -10.63 -15.93 -18.17
CA GLY A 546 -11.00 -14.79 -19.00
C GLY A 546 -10.91 -13.45 -18.25
N ARG A 547 -11.15 -13.46 -16.93
CA ARG A 547 -11.12 -12.28 -16.05
C ARG A 547 -9.71 -11.89 -15.61
N GLY A 548 -8.70 -12.72 -15.92
CA GLY A 548 -7.30 -12.42 -15.61
C GLY A 548 -6.80 -12.97 -14.29
N ASN A 549 -7.51 -13.92 -13.68
CA ASN A 549 -7.00 -14.62 -12.50
C ASN A 549 -6.10 -15.78 -12.93
N LYS A 550 -4.98 -15.95 -12.23
CA LYS A 550 -4.09 -17.10 -12.42
C LYS A 550 -4.82 -18.35 -11.93
N ILE A 551 -5.04 -19.32 -12.82
CA ILE A 551 -5.76 -20.57 -12.54
C ILE A 551 -4.85 -21.79 -12.50
N VAL A 552 -3.69 -21.74 -13.16
CA VAL A 552 -2.68 -22.81 -13.14
C VAL A 552 -1.29 -22.19 -13.10
N GLU A 553 -0.39 -22.81 -12.35
CA GLU A 553 1.06 -22.62 -12.42
C GLU A 553 1.72 -23.98 -12.44
N VAL A 554 2.62 -24.20 -13.40
CA VAL A 554 3.46 -25.39 -13.49
C VAL A 554 4.90 -24.94 -13.31
N ALA A 555 5.56 -25.43 -12.27
CA ALA A 555 6.98 -25.25 -12.07
C ALA A 555 7.71 -26.51 -12.58
N HIS A 556 8.54 -26.32 -13.61
CA HIS A 556 9.36 -27.38 -14.16
C HIS A 556 10.66 -27.48 -13.35
N GLY A 557 11.01 -28.70 -12.98
CA GLY A 557 12.31 -28.96 -12.35
C GLY A 557 13.44 -28.97 -13.39
N ARG A 558 14.69 -29.05 -12.93
CA ARG A 558 15.83 -29.33 -13.82
C ARG A 558 15.64 -30.68 -14.52
N SER A 559 16.36 -30.93 -15.60
CA SER A 559 16.27 -32.19 -16.35
C SER A 559 16.31 -33.43 -15.44
N GLY A 560 15.19 -34.15 -15.35
CA GLY A 560 15.02 -35.34 -14.50
C GLY A 560 14.32 -35.12 -13.16
N GLU A 561 14.08 -33.87 -12.75
CA GLU A 561 13.23 -33.51 -11.62
C GLU A 561 11.74 -33.55 -12.03
N LYS A 562 10.85 -33.72 -11.03
CA LYS A 562 9.41 -33.80 -11.26
C LYS A 562 8.81 -32.38 -11.35
N GLU A 563 7.92 -32.17 -12.32
CA GLU A 563 7.13 -30.95 -12.43
C GLU A 563 6.08 -30.86 -11.31
N VAL A 564 5.83 -29.65 -10.81
CA VAL A 564 4.85 -29.39 -9.76
C VAL A 564 3.77 -28.45 -10.29
N ARG A 565 2.51 -28.87 -10.14
CA ARG A 565 1.34 -28.12 -10.60
C ARG A 565 0.55 -27.56 -9.42
N THR A 566 0.18 -26.28 -9.50
CA THR A 566 -0.71 -25.57 -8.57
C THR A 566 -1.91 -25.03 -9.33
N GLU A 567 -3.11 -25.16 -8.77
CA GLU A 567 -4.37 -24.76 -9.41
C GLU A 567 -5.24 -23.90 -8.48
N TRP A 568 -5.85 -22.87 -9.04
CA TRP A 568 -6.77 -21.96 -8.34
C TRP A 568 -8.14 -21.98 -9.03
N ILE A 569 -9.20 -22.09 -8.23
CA ILE A 569 -10.58 -22.06 -8.72
C ILE A 569 -11.28 -20.82 -8.19
N TYR A 570 -11.84 -20.00 -9.07
CA TYR A 570 -12.55 -18.78 -8.73
C TYR A 570 -14.04 -18.88 -9.01
N GLY A 571 -14.85 -18.37 -8.09
CA GLY A 571 -16.29 -18.33 -8.20
C GLY A 571 -16.84 -17.22 -9.10
N PRO A 572 -18.17 -17.09 -9.18
CA PRO A 572 -18.86 -16.09 -10.02
C PRO A 572 -18.54 -14.63 -9.69
N ARG A 573 -18.26 -14.31 -8.42
CA ARG A 573 -17.85 -12.95 -7.98
C ARG A 573 -16.33 -12.79 -7.86
N ASN A 574 -15.57 -13.57 -8.64
CA ASN A 574 -14.12 -13.43 -8.77
C ASN A 574 -13.32 -13.71 -7.47
N ARG A 575 -13.90 -14.50 -6.56
CA ARG A 575 -13.29 -14.89 -5.28
C ARG A 575 -12.73 -16.31 -5.36
N LEU A 576 -11.61 -16.57 -4.70
CA LEU A 576 -10.99 -17.90 -4.64
C LEU A 576 -11.91 -18.87 -3.88
N GLU A 577 -12.29 -20.01 -4.46
CA GLU A 577 -13.12 -21.05 -3.83
C GLU A 577 -12.31 -22.30 -3.49
N ALA A 578 -11.23 -22.57 -4.23
CA ALA A 578 -10.31 -23.66 -3.92
C ALA A 578 -8.89 -23.40 -4.42
N LEU A 579 -7.92 -23.91 -3.68
CA LEU A 579 -6.50 -23.97 -4.02
C LEU A 579 -6.06 -25.44 -3.95
N PHE A 580 -5.44 -25.93 -5.02
CA PHE A 580 -4.80 -27.24 -5.08
C PHE A 580 -3.31 -27.07 -5.33
N GLU A 581 -2.48 -27.76 -4.55
CA GLU A 581 -1.03 -27.65 -4.63
C GLU A 581 -0.44 -29.05 -4.83
N ALA A 582 0.61 -29.16 -5.65
CA ALA A 582 1.19 -30.43 -6.07
C ALA A 582 0.17 -31.40 -6.71
N VAL A 583 -0.64 -30.89 -7.63
CA VAL A 583 -1.70 -31.67 -8.30
C VAL A 583 -1.13 -32.90 -9.00
N GLY A 584 -1.75 -34.06 -8.75
CA GLY A 584 -1.32 -35.35 -9.30
C GLY A 584 -0.10 -35.97 -8.60
N ASP A 585 0.44 -35.34 -7.56
CA ASP A 585 1.44 -35.93 -6.68
C ASP A 585 0.80 -36.65 -5.48
N ALA A 586 1.54 -37.58 -4.86
CA ALA A 586 1.09 -38.24 -3.63
C ALA A 586 0.97 -37.28 -2.44
N THR A 587 1.60 -36.11 -2.54
CA THR A 587 1.56 -35.03 -1.54
C THR A 587 0.54 -33.94 -1.86
N GLU A 588 -0.33 -34.14 -2.86
CA GLU A 588 -1.36 -33.16 -3.25
C GLU A 588 -2.12 -32.62 -2.03
N ARG A 589 -2.20 -31.28 -1.95
CA ARG A 589 -2.84 -30.55 -0.87
C ARG A 589 -4.00 -29.72 -1.41
N ARG A 590 -5.08 -29.62 -0.63
CA ARG A 590 -6.27 -28.84 -0.99
C ARG A 590 -6.70 -27.92 0.15
N THR A 591 -6.98 -26.66 -0.18
CA THR A 591 -7.62 -25.69 0.70
C THR A 591 -8.90 -25.18 0.04
N GLU A 592 -10.02 -25.16 0.77
CA GLU A 592 -11.32 -24.68 0.27
C GLU A 592 -11.77 -23.41 1.00
N PHE A 593 -12.42 -22.51 0.28
CA PHE A 593 -12.94 -21.25 0.77
C PHE A 593 -14.43 -21.18 0.48
N ILE A 594 -15.25 -21.03 1.54
CA ILE A 594 -16.70 -21.01 1.45
C ILE A 594 -17.20 -19.65 1.89
N TYR A 595 -18.06 -19.05 1.06
CA TYR A 595 -18.65 -17.74 1.31
C TYR A 595 -20.09 -17.88 1.83
N ASP A 596 -20.52 -16.96 2.69
CA ASP A 596 -21.92 -16.87 3.11
C ASP A 596 -22.82 -16.33 1.98
N GLU A 597 -24.13 -16.31 2.21
CA GLU A 597 -25.15 -15.80 1.28
C GLU A 597 -24.97 -14.30 0.95
N THR A 598 -24.10 -13.59 1.68
CA THR A 598 -23.77 -12.18 1.47
C THR A 598 -22.40 -11.98 0.81
N GLY A 599 -21.70 -13.09 0.51
CA GLY A 599 -20.41 -13.16 -0.15
C GLY A 599 -19.19 -12.84 0.73
N ARG A 600 -19.31 -12.96 2.05
CA ARG A 600 -18.17 -12.88 2.99
C ARG A 600 -17.61 -14.27 3.26
N LEU A 601 -16.29 -14.40 3.51
CA LEU A 601 -15.67 -15.71 3.79
C LEU A 601 -16.23 -16.27 5.10
N SER A 602 -16.99 -17.36 5.06
CA SER A 602 -17.58 -17.98 6.24
C SER A 602 -16.77 -19.16 6.77
N ARG A 603 -16.04 -19.86 5.89
CA ARG A 603 -15.22 -21.02 6.27
C ARG A 603 -14.01 -21.19 5.35
N ARG A 604 -12.84 -21.46 5.94
CA ARG A 604 -11.65 -21.95 5.25
C ARG A 604 -11.37 -23.38 5.71
N ILE A 605 -11.44 -24.36 4.81
CA ILE A 605 -11.14 -25.77 5.09
C ILE A 605 -9.69 -26.02 4.71
N LEU A 606 -8.87 -26.38 5.70
CA LEU A 606 -7.45 -26.67 5.56
C LEU A 606 -7.24 -28.10 5.05
N ALA A 607 -6.00 -28.38 4.67
CA ALA A 607 -5.56 -29.65 4.10
C ALA A 607 -5.81 -30.91 4.94
N ASP A 608 -5.85 -30.78 6.27
CA ASP A 608 -6.13 -31.86 7.20
C ASP A 608 -7.65 -32.05 7.45
N GLY A 609 -8.50 -31.22 6.82
CA GLY A 609 -9.94 -31.18 7.02
C GLY A 609 -10.39 -30.30 8.19
N THR A 610 -9.45 -29.76 8.98
CA THR A 610 -9.74 -28.73 9.98
C THR A 610 -10.26 -27.49 9.28
N ALA A 611 -11.25 -26.82 9.85
CA ALA A 611 -11.76 -25.59 9.28
C ALA A 611 -11.71 -24.41 10.25
N LEU A 612 -11.29 -23.26 9.74
CA LEU A 612 -11.49 -21.96 10.36
C LEU A 612 -12.87 -21.45 9.96
N VAL A 613 -13.65 -20.99 10.93
CA VAL A 613 -15.03 -20.53 10.78
C VAL A 613 -15.13 -19.08 11.24
N TYR A 614 -15.62 -18.22 10.36
CA TYR A 614 -15.68 -16.78 10.52
C TYR A 614 -17.13 -16.36 10.77
N PHE A 615 -17.34 -15.53 11.77
CA PHE A 615 -18.62 -14.91 12.08
C PHE A 615 -18.46 -13.41 11.99
N TYR A 616 -19.44 -12.74 11.41
CA TYR A 616 -19.43 -11.31 11.22
C TYR A 616 -20.62 -10.68 11.92
N ASN A 617 -20.42 -9.49 12.45
CA ASN A 617 -21.50 -8.67 12.97
C ASN A 617 -22.36 -8.11 11.82
N THR A 618 -23.37 -7.32 12.18
CA THR A 618 -24.35 -6.79 11.23
C THR A 618 -23.77 -5.74 10.28
N VAL A 619 -22.62 -5.14 10.60
CA VAL A 619 -21.87 -4.25 9.69
C VAL A 619 -20.77 -4.95 8.89
N GLY A 620 -20.65 -6.26 8.98
CA GLY A 620 -19.68 -7.04 8.21
C GLY A 620 -18.27 -7.08 8.78
N GLN A 621 -18.06 -6.61 10.02
CA GLN A 621 -16.79 -6.77 10.73
C GLN A 621 -16.70 -8.16 11.36
N LEU A 622 -15.49 -8.72 11.45
CA LEU A 622 -15.26 -10.03 12.08
C LEU A 622 -15.58 -9.95 13.58
N GLU A 623 -16.54 -10.74 14.04
CA GLU A 623 -16.99 -10.84 15.43
C GLU A 623 -16.42 -12.08 16.12
N ARG A 624 -16.20 -13.17 15.38
CA ARG A 624 -15.60 -14.39 15.95
C ARG A 624 -14.85 -15.20 14.90
N LEU A 625 -13.72 -15.78 15.32
CA LEU A 625 -12.95 -16.76 14.57
C LEU A 625 -12.76 -18.01 15.43
N ARG A 626 -13.16 -19.18 14.93
CA ARG A 626 -12.90 -20.45 15.62
C ARG A 626 -12.47 -21.55 14.69
N SER A 627 -11.76 -22.54 15.22
CA SER A 627 -11.39 -23.75 14.49
C SER A 627 -12.26 -24.95 14.87
N THR A 628 -12.41 -25.92 13.96
CA THR A 628 -13.19 -27.14 14.22
C THR A 628 -12.45 -28.17 15.09
N ASP A 629 -11.12 -28.08 15.18
CA ASP A 629 -10.30 -28.89 16.09
C ASP A 629 -10.27 -28.33 17.53
N GLY A 630 -10.85 -27.14 17.74
CA GLY A 630 -10.95 -26.48 19.04
C GLY A 630 -9.65 -25.82 19.53
N SER A 631 -8.61 -25.72 18.69
CA SER A 631 -7.35 -25.06 19.04
C SER A 631 -7.43 -23.53 19.00
N VAL A 632 -8.46 -22.95 18.37
CA VAL A 632 -8.69 -21.50 18.25
C VAL A 632 -10.17 -21.16 18.47
N ASP A 633 -10.47 -20.15 19.29
CA ASP A 633 -11.82 -19.57 19.45
C ASP A 633 -11.71 -18.14 20.02
N TYR A 634 -11.64 -17.15 19.15
CA TYR A 634 -11.55 -15.73 19.48
C TYR A 634 -12.86 -15.01 19.22
N VAL A 635 -13.30 -14.19 20.16
CA VAL A 635 -14.41 -13.24 19.98
C VAL A 635 -13.86 -11.82 20.03
N TYR A 636 -14.19 -11.03 19.01
CA TYR A 636 -13.70 -9.68 18.82
C TYR A 636 -14.80 -8.68 19.16
N SER A 637 -14.42 -7.62 19.88
CA SER A 637 -15.21 -6.40 19.97
C SER A 637 -14.45 -5.27 19.29
N CYS A 638 -15.16 -4.47 18.51
CA CYS A 638 -14.61 -3.33 17.80
C CYS A 638 -15.31 -2.04 18.20
N ASP A 639 -14.60 -0.92 18.05
CA ASP A 639 -15.22 0.40 18.08
C ASP A 639 -15.93 0.73 16.75
N GLU A 640 -16.51 1.93 16.68
CA GLU A 640 -17.26 2.42 15.51
C GLU A 640 -16.37 2.61 14.27
N GLN A 641 -15.05 2.71 14.43
CA GLN A 641 -14.08 2.75 13.33
C GLN A 641 -13.62 1.34 12.89
N GLY A 642 -14.10 0.29 13.56
CA GLY A 642 -13.72 -1.09 13.29
C GLY A 642 -12.39 -1.52 13.90
N ARG A 643 -11.82 -0.73 14.81
CA ARG A 643 -10.59 -1.07 15.52
C ARG A 643 -10.93 -2.05 16.65
N VAL A 644 -10.16 -3.13 16.80
CA VAL A 644 -10.39 -4.13 17.84
C VAL A 644 -10.01 -3.58 19.21
N THR A 645 -11.02 -3.43 20.07
CA THR A 645 -10.88 -2.95 21.46
C THR A 645 -10.80 -4.09 22.47
N GLU A 646 -11.32 -5.26 22.13
CA GLU A 646 -11.26 -6.42 23.01
C GLU A 646 -11.21 -7.72 22.21
N VAL A 647 -10.43 -8.69 22.69
CA VAL A 647 -10.38 -10.05 22.18
C VAL A 647 -10.53 -11.02 23.34
N GLU A 648 -11.60 -11.81 23.36
CA GLU A 648 -11.81 -12.94 24.27
C GLU A 648 -11.28 -14.22 23.60
N ASP A 649 -10.24 -14.83 24.15
CA ASP A 649 -9.84 -16.20 23.83
C ASP A 649 -10.65 -17.17 24.69
N ARG A 650 -11.60 -17.87 24.07
CA ARG A 650 -12.49 -18.83 24.74
C ARG A 650 -11.86 -20.20 24.96
N VAL A 651 -10.75 -20.50 24.28
CA VAL A 651 -9.97 -21.73 24.53
C VAL A 651 -9.21 -21.56 25.84
N LEU A 652 -8.51 -20.44 26.00
CA LEU A 652 -7.70 -20.15 27.19
C LEU A 652 -8.48 -19.44 28.31
N GLN A 653 -9.68 -18.94 28.03
CA GLN A 653 -10.50 -18.11 28.94
C GLN A 653 -9.75 -16.85 29.39
N THR A 654 -9.13 -16.18 28.42
CA THR A 654 -8.35 -14.95 28.65
C THR A 654 -8.82 -13.83 27.75
N THR A 655 -8.42 -12.59 28.06
CA THR A 655 -8.88 -11.41 27.36
C THR A 655 -7.73 -10.44 27.14
N THR A 656 -7.61 -9.93 25.91
CA THR A 656 -6.77 -8.77 25.59
C THR A 656 -7.66 -7.55 25.41
N GLN A 657 -7.29 -6.42 26.00
CA GLN A 657 -8.06 -5.17 25.96
C GLN A 657 -7.19 -4.03 25.42
N ARG A 658 -7.79 -3.16 24.61
CA ARG A 658 -7.15 -2.02 23.97
C ARG A 658 -8.05 -0.80 24.02
N THR A 659 -7.43 0.35 24.16
CA THR A 659 -8.08 1.64 23.99
C THR A 659 -7.26 2.52 23.08
N PHE A 660 -7.97 3.26 22.23
CA PHE A 660 -7.39 4.16 21.26
C PHE A 660 -7.77 5.60 21.58
N ASP A 661 -6.91 6.54 21.24
CA ASP A 661 -7.32 7.93 21.11
C ASP A 661 -8.16 8.13 19.81
N GLY A 662 -8.75 9.30 19.65
CA GLY A 662 -9.52 9.66 18.47
C GLY A 662 -8.67 10.03 17.25
N LEU A 663 -7.34 10.07 17.38
CA LEU A 663 -6.42 10.16 16.23
C LEU A 663 -6.09 8.79 15.63
N GLY A 664 -6.37 7.69 16.35
CA GLY A 664 -6.04 6.35 15.88
C GLY A 664 -5.05 5.59 16.74
N ASN A 665 -4.36 6.25 17.67
CA ASN A 665 -3.20 5.68 18.35
C ASN A 665 -3.61 4.81 19.54
N MET A 666 -2.92 3.69 19.76
CA MET A 666 -3.22 2.75 20.85
C MET A 666 -2.60 3.22 22.18
N VAL A 667 -3.39 3.93 22.99
CA VAL A 667 -2.91 4.57 24.24
C VAL A 667 -2.84 3.64 25.44
N TYR A 668 -3.52 2.50 25.41
CA TYR A 668 -3.40 1.46 26.43
C TYR A 668 -3.68 0.08 25.86
N GLU A 669 -2.91 -0.89 26.32
CA GLU A 669 -3.12 -2.30 26.05
C GLU A 669 -2.92 -3.13 27.33
N ARG A 670 -3.84 -4.05 27.58
CA ARG A 670 -3.70 -5.14 28.55
C ARG A 670 -3.72 -6.46 27.81
N LEU A 671 -2.62 -7.17 27.84
CA LEU A 671 -2.46 -8.48 27.23
C LEU A 671 -3.16 -9.57 28.06
N ALA A 672 -3.55 -10.67 27.42
CA ALA A 672 -4.18 -11.81 28.07
C ALA A 672 -3.32 -12.48 29.16
N ASN A 673 -2.00 -12.27 29.17
CA ASN A 673 -1.08 -12.71 30.22
C ASN A 673 -0.99 -11.73 31.41
N SER A 674 -1.87 -10.71 31.45
CA SER A 674 -1.95 -9.64 32.45
C SER A 674 -0.83 -8.60 32.43
N CYS A 675 -0.02 -8.55 31.37
CA CYS A 675 0.89 -7.43 31.14
C CYS A 675 0.12 -6.20 30.66
N GLU A 676 0.47 -5.02 31.15
CA GLU A 676 -0.21 -3.76 30.84
C GLU A 676 0.80 -2.70 30.39
N LEU A 677 0.43 -1.93 29.37
CA LEU A 677 1.27 -0.87 28.82
C LEU A 677 0.42 0.36 28.53
N LEU A 678 0.95 1.54 28.85
CA LEU A 678 0.36 2.83 28.47
C LEU A 678 1.31 3.55 27.52
N THR A 679 0.74 4.16 26.48
CA THR A 679 1.51 4.91 25.49
C THR A 679 0.95 6.31 25.34
N GLU A 680 1.83 7.30 25.41
CA GLU A 680 1.53 8.67 25.05
C GLU A 680 2.15 8.96 23.68
N TYR A 681 1.38 9.57 22.79
CA TYR A 681 1.82 9.93 21.45
C TYR A 681 1.95 11.44 21.28
N ASP A 682 2.81 11.85 20.37
CA ASP A 682 2.79 13.21 19.85
C ASP A 682 1.63 13.42 18.86
N ARG A 683 1.45 14.66 18.39
CA ARG A 683 0.40 15.04 17.44
C ARG A 683 0.47 14.34 16.08
N THR A 684 1.58 13.67 15.79
CA THR A 684 1.83 12.94 14.55
C THR A 684 1.76 11.43 14.72
N GLY A 685 1.35 10.94 15.90
CA GLY A 685 1.20 9.52 16.17
C GLY A 685 2.51 8.79 16.50
N ARG A 686 3.56 9.52 16.89
CA ARG A 686 4.83 8.90 17.33
C ARG A 686 4.86 8.77 18.85
N PRO A 687 5.33 7.64 19.41
CA PRO A 687 5.33 7.45 20.87
C PRO A 687 6.29 8.46 21.52
N ARG A 688 5.83 9.25 22.49
CA ARG A 688 6.68 10.13 23.34
C ARG A 688 7.02 9.48 24.67
N TYR A 689 6.11 8.65 25.19
CA TYR A 689 6.31 7.96 26.44
C TYR A 689 5.62 6.60 26.42
N VAL A 690 6.30 5.58 26.90
CA VAL A 690 5.76 4.25 27.12
C VAL A 690 5.97 3.91 28.60
N GLN A 691 4.87 3.70 29.33
CA GLN A 691 4.90 3.22 30.70
C GLN A 691 4.91 1.70 30.70
N LEU A 692 5.93 1.11 31.31
CA LEU A 692 6.09 -0.32 31.47
C LEU A 692 5.27 -0.85 32.65
N PRO A 693 4.99 -2.17 32.70
CA PRO A 693 4.12 -2.76 33.73
C PRO A 693 4.63 -2.64 35.18
N ASP A 694 5.93 -2.40 35.38
CA ASP A 694 6.53 -2.14 36.71
C ASP A 694 6.38 -0.67 37.17
N GLY A 695 5.72 0.16 36.36
CA GLY A 695 5.49 1.58 36.57
C GLY A 695 6.63 2.49 36.11
N SER A 696 7.76 1.92 35.70
CA SER A 696 8.87 2.64 35.08
C SER A 696 8.53 3.04 33.65
N GLY A 697 9.36 3.88 33.00
CA GLY A 697 9.04 4.41 31.68
C GLY A 697 10.19 4.47 30.69
N ILE A 698 9.81 4.65 29.42
CA ILE A 698 10.68 4.90 28.28
C ILE A 698 10.19 6.20 27.63
N ARG A 699 11.03 7.22 27.59
CA ARG A 699 10.73 8.50 26.95
C ARG A 699 11.50 8.64 25.65
N TYR A 700 10.78 8.97 24.59
CA TYR A 700 11.32 9.23 23.26
C TYR A 700 11.39 10.74 23.03
N VAL A 701 12.57 11.23 22.69
CA VAL A 701 12.81 12.66 22.44
C VAL A 701 13.14 12.83 20.97
N TYR A 702 12.27 13.53 20.26
CA TYR A 702 12.44 13.83 18.83
C TYR A 702 12.91 15.27 18.62
N GLU A 703 13.63 15.51 17.53
CA GLU A 703 13.88 16.83 16.95
C GLU A 703 13.35 16.79 15.50
N GLY A 704 12.20 17.44 15.26
CA GLY A 704 11.44 17.28 14.04
C GLY A 704 11.06 15.83 13.77
N THR A 705 11.49 15.26 12.63
CA THR A 705 11.22 13.85 12.23
C THR A 705 12.19 12.84 12.86
N LEU A 706 13.33 13.30 13.40
CA LEU A 706 14.42 12.44 13.84
C LEU A 706 14.30 12.11 15.33
N LEU A 707 14.44 10.83 15.70
CA LEU A 707 14.55 10.41 17.10
C LEU A 707 15.95 10.77 17.63
N ARG A 708 16.06 11.68 18.59
CA ARG A 708 17.37 12.13 19.12
C ARG A 708 17.84 11.36 20.33
N SER A 709 16.93 10.92 21.18
CA SER A 709 17.30 10.10 22.32
C SER A 709 16.16 9.25 22.84
N VAL A 710 16.54 8.11 23.42
CA VAL A 710 15.67 7.26 24.21
C VAL A 710 16.15 7.33 25.65
N VAL A 711 15.25 7.70 26.56
CA VAL A 711 15.54 7.90 27.99
C VAL A 711 14.79 6.87 28.79
N ARG A 712 15.52 6.08 29.57
CA ARG A 712 14.94 5.14 30.52
C ARG A 712 14.70 5.83 31.86
N GLU A 713 13.49 5.76 32.40
CA GLU A 713 13.08 6.44 33.64
C GLU A 713 12.60 5.43 34.69
N SER A 714 12.93 5.65 35.96
CA SER A 714 12.37 4.92 37.09
C SER A 714 10.88 5.26 37.28
N LYS A 715 10.17 4.49 38.10
CA LYS A 715 8.77 4.78 38.45
C LYS A 715 8.56 6.13 39.16
N GLU A 716 9.60 6.68 39.79
CA GLU A 716 9.61 8.02 40.39
C GLU A 716 9.97 9.13 39.38
N GLY A 717 10.24 8.78 38.12
CA GLY A 717 10.65 9.70 37.06
C GLY A 717 12.13 10.07 37.08
N ALA A 718 12.97 9.33 37.81
CA ALA A 718 14.42 9.55 37.77
C ALA A 718 15.01 8.94 36.48
N VAL A 719 15.84 9.69 35.77
CA VAL A 719 16.56 9.16 34.60
C VAL A 719 17.54 8.08 35.07
N LEU A 720 17.39 6.86 34.54
CA LEU A 720 18.29 5.73 34.78
C LEU A 720 19.46 5.80 33.81
N TYR A 721 19.18 5.90 32.51
CA TYR A 721 20.18 6.08 31.46
C TYR A 721 19.56 6.72 30.21
N THR A 722 20.41 7.13 29.27
CA THR A 722 20.01 7.75 28.00
C THR A 722 20.86 7.22 26.86
N HIS A 723 20.22 6.89 25.74
CA HIS A 723 20.85 6.61 24.46
C HIS A 723 20.63 7.80 23.52
N ARG A 724 21.61 8.18 22.69
CA ARG A 724 21.51 9.34 21.80
C ARG A 724 21.88 9.01 20.36
N TYR A 725 21.27 9.74 19.42
CA TYR A 725 21.49 9.59 17.98
C TYR A 725 21.96 10.88 17.32
N GLU A 726 22.93 10.74 16.42
CA GLU A 726 23.38 11.78 15.52
C GLU A 726 23.12 11.37 14.06
N TYR A 727 22.71 12.34 13.25
CA TYR A 727 22.33 12.14 11.85
C TYR A 727 23.10 13.11 10.96
N ASP A 728 23.31 12.71 9.71
CA ASP A 728 23.76 13.63 8.67
C ASP A 728 22.60 14.51 8.14
N LEU A 729 22.88 15.35 7.15
CA LEU A 729 21.89 16.25 6.54
C LEU A 729 20.85 15.53 5.69
N GLU A 730 21.09 14.28 5.30
CA GLU A 730 20.13 13.45 4.57
C GLU A 730 19.21 12.66 5.54
N GLY A 731 19.46 12.76 6.86
CA GLY A 731 18.71 12.06 7.90
C GLY A 731 19.20 10.63 8.14
N ARG A 732 20.38 10.26 7.63
CA ARG A 732 20.99 8.95 7.89
C ARG A 732 21.72 8.97 9.22
N LEU A 733 21.60 7.90 9.98
CA LEU A 733 22.23 7.74 11.29
C LEU A 733 23.76 7.67 11.10
N ILE A 734 24.53 8.54 11.76
CA ILE A 734 26.01 8.55 11.66
C ILE A 734 26.70 8.23 12.98
N ALA A 735 26.02 8.40 14.11
CA ALA A 735 26.52 7.96 15.41
C ALA A 735 25.37 7.62 16.37
N SER A 736 25.60 6.62 17.21
CA SER A 736 24.76 6.24 18.35
C SER A 736 25.60 6.23 19.61
N GLU A 737 25.32 7.12 20.56
CA GLU A 737 25.94 7.11 21.88
C GLU A 737 25.21 6.10 22.77
N LEU A 738 25.94 5.06 23.18
CA LEU A 738 25.43 3.96 23.99
C LEU A 738 25.15 4.43 25.45
N PRO A 739 24.23 3.77 26.17
CA PRO A 739 23.92 4.10 27.56
C PRO A 739 25.15 4.15 28.49
N GLU A 740 25.04 4.88 29.60
CA GLU A 740 26.01 4.94 30.70
C GLU A 740 27.48 5.24 30.29
N ASP A 741 27.66 6.04 29.25
CA ASP A 741 28.97 6.42 28.71
C ASP A 741 29.82 5.19 28.32
N VAL A 742 29.19 4.12 27.81
CA VAL A 742 29.88 2.93 27.29
C VAL A 742 30.74 3.28 26.07
N GLY A 743 30.28 4.22 25.25
CA GLY A 743 30.97 4.66 24.04
C GLY A 743 29.98 5.03 22.95
N ALA A 744 30.47 5.13 21.72
CA ALA A 744 29.64 5.38 20.55
C ALA A 744 29.85 4.30 19.48
N VAL A 745 28.80 4.05 18.71
CA VAL A 745 28.85 3.30 17.45
C VAL A 745 28.74 4.31 16.32
N LEU A 746 29.67 4.27 15.37
CA LEU A 746 29.72 5.16 14.21
C LEU A 746 29.26 4.41 12.96
N TYR A 747 28.57 5.10 12.07
CA TYR A 747 28.03 4.53 10.84
C TYR A 747 28.51 5.32 9.63
N SER A 748 28.89 4.61 8.57
CA SER A 748 29.26 5.20 7.28
C SER A 748 28.37 4.66 6.17
N TRP A 749 28.04 5.51 5.20
CA TRP A 749 27.10 5.21 4.12
C TRP A 749 27.74 5.48 2.76
N ASP A 750 27.43 4.63 1.80
CA ASP A 750 27.87 4.83 0.41
C ASP A 750 27.02 5.91 -0.30
N ARG A 751 27.40 6.24 -1.54
CA ARG A 751 26.68 7.24 -2.36
C ARG A 751 25.27 6.83 -2.78
N GLN A 752 24.92 5.55 -2.64
CA GLN A 752 23.58 5.03 -2.88
C GLN A 752 22.74 4.96 -1.59
N GLY A 753 23.27 5.40 -0.45
CA GLY A 753 22.59 5.37 0.84
C GLY A 753 22.57 4.00 1.51
N ARG A 754 23.44 3.07 1.10
CA ARG A 754 23.59 1.74 1.74
C ARG A 754 24.64 1.79 2.84
N LEU A 755 24.52 0.91 3.84
CA LEU A 755 25.44 0.89 4.96
C LEU A 755 26.79 0.30 4.51
N GLU A 756 27.86 1.06 4.75
CA GLU A 756 29.23 0.71 4.35
C GLU A 756 30.05 0.25 5.55
N ALA A 757 29.87 0.88 6.72
CA ALA A 757 30.60 0.51 7.92
C ALA A 757 29.80 0.75 9.21
N VAL A 758 30.10 -0.08 10.21
CA VAL A 758 29.67 0.06 11.61
C VAL A 758 30.91 -0.06 12.48
N ASP A 759 31.25 0.97 13.25
CA ASP A 759 32.51 1.07 13.99
C ASP A 759 32.29 1.38 15.46
N SER A 760 32.96 0.66 16.36
CA SER A 760 32.99 0.96 17.79
C SER A 760 34.32 0.52 18.42
N SER A 761 34.51 0.84 19.70
CA SER A 761 35.66 0.32 20.47
C SER A 761 35.60 -1.18 20.77
N TYR A 762 34.46 -1.83 20.55
CA TYR A 762 34.19 -3.22 20.94
C TYR A 762 34.06 -4.16 19.74
N TRP A 763 33.53 -3.67 18.63
CA TRP A 763 33.25 -4.42 17.41
C TRP A 763 33.21 -3.50 16.19
N SER A 764 33.63 -3.99 15.03
CA SER A 764 33.45 -3.30 13.75
C SER A 764 33.06 -4.23 12.59
N GLN A 765 32.44 -3.63 11.57
CA GLN A 765 32.10 -4.23 10.29
C GLN A 765 32.36 -3.22 9.17
N HIS A 766 32.98 -3.70 8.09
CA HIS A 766 33.22 -2.92 6.88
C HIS A 766 32.88 -3.72 5.63
N ILE A 767 32.14 -3.10 4.74
CA ILE A 767 31.84 -3.56 3.39
C ILE A 767 32.48 -2.54 2.46
N GLY A 768 33.75 -2.77 2.06
CA GLY A 768 34.46 -1.83 1.19
C GLY A 768 33.79 -1.65 -0.17
N GLU A 769 34.24 -0.67 -0.97
CA GLU A 769 33.70 -0.41 -2.31
C GLU A 769 33.69 -1.66 -3.22
N GLU A 770 34.67 -2.56 -3.06
CA GLU A 770 34.78 -3.83 -3.81
C GLU A 770 34.05 -5.01 -3.13
N GLY A 771 33.49 -4.80 -1.93
CA GLY A 771 32.76 -5.80 -1.15
C GLY A 771 31.31 -6.01 -1.59
N ARG A 772 30.90 -5.38 -2.70
CA ARG A 772 29.61 -5.60 -3.36
C ARG A 772 29.83 -5.87 -4.84
N ASP A 773 29.00 -6.72 -5.43
CA ASP A 773 28.98 -6.89 -6.88
C ASP A 773 28.22 -5.76 -7.58
N ALA A 774 28.16 -5.82 -8.91
CA ALA A 774 27.46 -4.83 -9.73
C ALA A 774 25.93 -4.85 -9.52
N ASP A 775 25.38 -5.92 -8.92
CA ASP A 775 23.98 -6.00 -8.51
C ASP A 775 23.74 -5.47 -7.09
N GLY A 776 24.79 -5.04 -6.40
CA GLY A 776 24.74 -4.51 -5.04
C GLY A 776 24.73 -5.57 -3.94
N ARG A 777 24.85 -6.87 -4.30
CA ARG A 777 24.93 -7.98 -3.36
C ARG A 777 26.28 -7.98 -2.67
N ILE A 778 26.31 -8.30 -1.38
CA ILE A 778 27.55 -8.29 -0.58
C ILE A 778 28.37 -9.52 -0.90
N THR A 779 29.58 -9.32 -1.43
CA THR A 779 30.54 -10.36 -1.84
C THR A 779 31.73 -10.48 -0.91
N ALA A 780 32.02 -9.46 -0.12
CA ALA A 780 33.04 -9.52 0.92
C ALA A 780 32.71 -8.61 2.09
N MET A 781 33.09 -9.04 3.29
CA MET A 781 32.89 -8.28 4.51
C MET A 781 34.03 -8.53 5.49
N GLU A 782 34.56 -7.45 6.07
CA GLU A 782 35.51 -7.50 7.15
C GLU A 782 34.77 -7.25 8.46
N THR A 783 34.97 -8.12 9.46
CA THR A 783 34.42 -7.95 10.81
C THR A 783 35.51 -8.12 11.85
N SER A 784 35.50 -7.29 12.89
CA SER A 784 36.48 -7.38 13.98
C SER A 784 35.78 -7.47 15.32
N ASP A 785 36.14 -8.47 16.11
CA ASP A 785 35.59 -8.73 17.44
C ASP A 785 36.74 -9.09 18.43
N PRO A 786 36.45 -9.40 19.71
CA PRO A 786 37.49 -9.75 20.69
C PRO A 786 38.33 -10.99 20.35
N SER A 787 37.82 -11.90 19.51
CA SER A 787 38.55 -13.08 19.02
C SER A 787 39.49 -12.74 17.85
N GLY A 788 39.34 -11.57 17.23
CA GLY A 788 40.16 -11.08 16.13
C GLY A 788 39.36 -10.75 14.87
N THR A 789 40.06 -10.29 13.84
CA THR A 789 39.47 -9.90 12.56
C THR A 789 39.18 -11.12 11.68
N LEU A 790 37.99 -11.18 11.10
CA LEU A 790 37.53 -12.15 10.14
C LEU A 790 37.24 -11.47 8.80
N TYR A 791 37.76 -12.07 7.73
CA TYR A 791 37.47 -11.68 6.35
C TYR A 791 36.56 -12.74 5.74
N ALA A 792 35.29 -12.39 5.55
CA ALA A 792 34.29 -13.27 4.95
C ALA A 792 34.19 -12.99 3.44
N GLU A 793 34.21 -14.06 2.64
CA GLU A 793 33.83 -14.03 1.24
C GLU A 793 32.43 -14.62 1.08
N TYR A 794 31.65 -14.06 0.15
CA TYR A 794 30.33 -14.55 -0.21
C TYR A 794 30.24 -14.68 -1.72
N ARG A 795 29.50 -15.69 -2.18
CA ARG A 795 29.20 -15.88 -3.60
C ARG A 795 27.75 -16.25 -3.77
N TYR A 796 27.21 -15.88 -4.93
CA TYR A 796 25.83 -16.14 -5.28
C TYR A 796 25.78 -16.87 -6.61
N ASP A 797 24.76 -17.70 -6.78
CA ASP A 797 24.44 -18.26 -8.09
C ASP A 797 23.74 -17.20 -8.98
N SER A 798 23.47 -17.57 -10.24
CA SER A 798 22.77 -16.70 -11.20
C SER A 798 21.28 -16.51 -10.91
N MET A 799 20.74 -17.11 -9.85
CA MET A 799 19.41 -16.77 -9.31
C MET A 799 19.50 -15.80 -8.12
N GLY A 800 20.69 -15.33 -7.76
CA GLY A 800 20.86 -14.44 -6.62
C GLY A 800 20.94 -15.15 -5.27
N GLN A 801 21.03 -16.48 -5.25
CA GLN A 801 21.00 -17.29 -4.03
C GLN A 801 22.41 -17.49 -3.50
N LEU A 802 22.59 -17.39 -2.18
CA LEU A 802 23.90 -17.52 -1.55
C LEU A 802 24.45 -18.95 -1.72
N GLU A 803 25.53 -19.14 -2.48
CA GLU A 803 26.18 -20.45 -2.70
C GLU A 803 27.37 -20.70 -1.76
N LEU A 804 28.00 -19.63 -1.26
CA LEU A 804 29.16 -19.69 -0.38
C LEU A 804 29.04 -18.63 0.71
N ASP A 805 29.28 -19.05 1.95
CA ASP A 805 29.28 -18.20 3.13
C ASP A 805 30.58 -18.39 3.93
N GLY A 806 31.42 -17.36 3.95
CA GLY A 806 32.68 -17.32 4.70
C GLY A 806 32.60 -16.61 6.07
N SER A 807 31.40 -16.35 6.61
CA SER A 807 31.23 -15.57 7.85
C SER A 807 31.47 -16.35 9.15
N THR A 808 31.58 -17.68 9.07
CA THR A 808 31.96 -18.57 10.18
C THR A 808 32.94 -19.63 9.63
N ASP A 809 32.73 -20.91 9.96
CA ASP A 809 33.23 -21.99 9.12
C ASP A 809 32.64 -21.84 7.71
N GLU A 810 33.47 -22.03 6.68
CA GLU A 810 33.05 -21.88 5.28
C GLU A 810 31.92 -22.87 4.98
N SER A 811 30.72 -22.34 4.73
CA SER A 811 29.57 -23.13 4.33
C SER A 811 29.30 -23.01 2.83
N ARG A 812 28.85 -24.11 2.22
CA ARG A 812 28.52 -24.20 0.79
C ARG A 812 27.11 -24.72 0.61
N TYR A 813 26.35 -24.02 -0.22
CA TYR A 813 24.96 -24.31 -0.51
C TYR A 813 24.76 -24.52 -2.00
N SER A 814 23.81 -25.39 -2.35
CA SER A 814 23.28 -25.47 -3.72
C SER A 814 21.77 -25.65 -3.67
N TYR A 815 21.11 -25.27 -4.77
CA TYR A 815 19.66 -25.15 -4.83
C TYR A 815 19.06 -25.87 -6.04
N ASP A 816 17.84 -26.39 -5.88
CA ASP A 816 17.00 -26.91 -6.96
C ASP A 816 16.29 -25.78 -7.74
N ALA A 817 15.59 -26.12 -8.82
CA ALA A 817 14.86 -25.14 -9.64
C ALA A 817 13.72 -24.40 -8.90
N ARG A 818 13.28 -24.94 -7.77
CA ARG A 818 12.23 -24.37 -6.91
C ARG A 818 12.82 -23.67 -5.69
N SER A 819 14.12 -23.34 -5.73
CA SER A 819 14.82 -22.61 -4.67
C SER A 819 14.88 -23.36 -3.33
N ASN A 820 14.70 -24.68 -3.32
CA ASN A 820 15.02 -25.48 -2.15
C ASN A 820 16.52 -25.75 -2.12
N ARG A 821 17.11 -25.80 -0.93
CA ARG A 821 18.46 -26.33 -0.78
C ARG A 821 18.48 -27.81 -1.15
N ASP A 822 19.36 -28.19 -2.07
CA ASP A 822 19.60 -29.59 -2.44
C ASP A 822 20.85 -30.16 -1.72
N SER A 823 21.73 -29.30 -1.19
CA SER A 823 22.91 -29.66 -0.41
C SER A 823 23.31 -28.53 0.56
N ILE A 824 23.77 -28.92 1.75
CA ILE A 824 24.41 -28.05 2.75
C ILE A 824 25.73 -28.72 3.14
N ASP A 825 26.86 -28.08 2.87
CA ASP A 825 28.22 -28.59 3.19
C ASP A 825 28.48 -30.01 2.64
N GLY A 826 27.93 -30.28 1.46
CA GLY A 826 28.01 -31.59 0.80
C GLY A 826 27.02 -32.65 1.33
N GLN A 827 26.23 -32.33 2.36
CA GLN A 827 25.15 -33.18 2.83
C GLN A 827 23.89 -32.95 2.00
N ARG A 828 23.44 -34.01 1.34
CA ARG A 828 22.24 -33.98 0.49
C ARG A 828 20.98 -33.67 1.31
N CYS A 829 20.15 -32.80 0.74
CA CYS A 829 18.79 -32.51 1.17
C CYS A 829 17.78 -33.22 0.25
N GLU A 830 16.71 -33.78 0.82
CA GLU A 830 15.61 -34.36 0.05
C GLU A 830 14.33 -33.57 0.32
N VAL A 831 13.68 -33.10 -0.75
CA VAL A 831 12.43 -32.32 -0.68
C VAL A 831 11.33 -32.99 -1.48
N ASP A 832 10.06 -32.73 -1.12
CA ASP A 832 8.91 -33.18 -1.90
C ASP A 832 8.35 -32.11 -2.85
N ALA A 833 7.22 -32.42 -3.50
CA ALA A 833 6.54 -31.52 -4.43
C ALA A 833 6.01 -30.24 -3.77
N LEU A 834 5.77 -30.26 -2.46
CA LEU A 834 5.34 -29.10 -1.66
C LEU A 834 6.50 -28.33 -1.04
N ASN A 835 7.75 -28.57 -1.48
CA ASN A 835 8.95 -27.90 -0.96
C ASN A 835 9.24 -28.23 0.53
N ARG A 836 8.73 -29.34 1.06
CA ARG A 836 8.99 -29.77 2.44
C ARG A 836 10.30 -30.55 2.49
N LEU A 837 11.21 -30.15 3.37
CA LEU A 837 12.51 -30.81 3.56
C LEU A 837 12.32 -32.10 4.36
N LEU A 838 12.39 -33.26 3.71
CA LEU A 838 12.18 -34.59 4.31
C LEU A 838 13.44 -35.18 4.93
N ARG A 839 14.63 -34.76 4.47
CA ARG A 839 15.92 -35.28 4.92
C ARG A 839 17.02 -34.24 4.79
N HIS A 840 17.88 -34.18 5.79
CA HIS A 840 19.15 -33.44 5.76
C HIS A 840 20.24 -34.30 6.42
N GLY A 841 21.23 -34.76 5.65
CA GLY A 841 22.27 -35.64 6.17
C GLY A 841 21.71 -36.97 6.70
N GLN A 842 21.84 -37.23 8.00
CA GLN A 842 21.24 -38.40 8.66
C GLN A 842 19.91 -38.12 9.37
N THR A 843 19.50 -36.85 9.43
CA THR A 843 18.26 -36.41 10.09
C THR A 843 17.09 -36.52 9.13
N LEU A 844 16.01 -37.17 9.60
CA LEU A 844 14.72 -37.27 8.94
C LEU A 844 13.77 -36.24 9.51
N LEU A 845 12.96 -35.63 8.65
CA LEU A 845 12.01 -34.59 9.01
C LEU A 845 10.61 -35.02 8.55
N ALA A 846 9.60 -34.70 9.35
CA ALA A 846 8.20 -35.00 9.02
C ALA A 846 7.32 -33.75 9.16
N TYR A 847 6.26 -33.69 8.36
CA TYR A 847 5.33 -32.56 8.31
C TYR A 847 3.88 -33.03 8.48
N ASP A 848 3.04 -32.15 9.03
CA ASP A 848 1.59 -32.36 8.97
C ASP A 848 1.04 -32.09 7.55
N ALA A 849 -0.25 -32.40 7.34
CA ALA A 849 -0.91 -32.16 6.05
C ALA A 849 -1.01 -30.67 5.69
N ARG A 850 -0.88 -29.77 6.66
CA ARG A 850 -0.91 -28.32 6.49
C ARG A 850 0.47 -27.74 6.16
N GLY A 851 1.53 -28.53 6.20
CA GLY A 851 2.89 -28.11 5.86
C GLY A 851 3.71 -27.62 7.06
N ASN A 852 3.32 -27.95 8.30
CA ASN A 852 4.11 -27.60 9.48
C ASN A 852 5.11 -28.72 9.81
N LEU A 853 6.37 -28.39 10.08
CA LEU A 853 7.40 -29.33 10.53
C LEU A 853 7.03 -29.88 11.92
N ILE A 854 6.75 -31.18 12.04
CA ILE A 854 6.30 -31.83 13.29
C ILE A 854 7.35 -32.70 13.97
N SER A 855 8.42 -33.09 13.28
CA SER A 855 9.52 -33.81 13.92
C SER A 855 10.84 -33.72 13.17
N GLU A 856 11.94 -33.80 13.90
CA GLU A 856 13.30 -34.00 13.42
C GLU A 856 13.93 -35.17 14.18
N GLU A 857 14.34 -36.22 13.47
CA GLU A 857 14.88 -37.45 14.07
C GLU A 857 16.19 -37.86 13.38
N GLY A 858 17.30 -37.80 14.10
CA GLY A 858 18.64 -38.20 13.66
C GLY A 858 19.39 -38.95 14.78
N PRO A 859 20.65 -39.36 14.54
CA PRO A 859 21.43 -40.12 15.53
C PRO A 859 21.56 -39.43 16.89
N ASP A 860 21.74 -38.10 16.86
CA ASP A 860 21.95 -37.24 18.03
C ASP A 860 20.92 -36.09 18.09
N THR A 861 19.83 -36.18 17.32
CA THR A 861 18.82 -35.12 17.23
C THR A 861 17.43 -35.74 17.35
N PHE A 862 16.61 -35.21 18.25
CA PHE A 862 15.22 -35.63 18.42
C PHE A 862 14.38 -34.43 18.85
N ARG A 863 13.54 -33.90 17.95
CA ARG A 863 12.59 -32.83 18.29
C ARG A 863 11.21 -33.18 17.77
N ARG A 864 10.17 -32.80 18.50
CA ARG A 864 8.78 -32.88 18.06
C ARG A 864 8.08 -31.57 18.29
N TYR A 865 7.19 -31.22 17.37
CA TYR A 865 6.47 -29.94 17.37
C TYR A 865 4.97 -30.17 17.21
N ARG A 866 4.17 -29.29 17.80
CA ARG A 866 2.71 -29.24 17.56
C ARG A 866 2.28 -27.83 17.21
N TYR A 867 1.24 -27.74 16.37
CA TYR A 867 0.72 -26.47 15.86
C TYR A 867 -0.80 -26.39 16.03
N ASP A 868 -1.32 -25.19 16.25
CA ASP A 868 -2.76 -24.91 16.25
C ASP A 868 -3.33 -24.77 14.82
N ALA A 869 -4.63 -24.49 14.69
CA ALA A 869 -5.33 -24.30 13.42
C ALA A 869 -4.89 -23.06 12.61
N LEU A 870 -4.11 -22.16 13.21
CA LEU A 870 -3.51 -21.00 12.55
C LEU A 870 -2.04 -21.26 12.17
N ASN A 871 -1.58 -22.51 12.25
CA ASN A 871 -0.20 -22.92 11.97
C ASN A 871 0.83 -22.25 12.90
N ARG A 872 0.46 -21.95 14.14
CA ARG A 872 1.40 -21.45 15.16
C ARG A 872 1.89 -22.58 16.04
N MET A 873 3.20 -22.66 16.28
CA MET A 873 3.80 -23.72 17.10
C MET A 873 3.41 -23.54 18.57
N ILE A 874 2.63 -24.47 19.12
CA ILE A 874 2.12 -24.43 20.51
C ILE A 874 2.88 -25.36 21.46
N GLU A 875 3.72 -26.26 20.94
CA GLU A 875 4.47 -27.21 21.76
C GLU A 875 5.77 -27.64 21.06
N VAL A 876 6.85 -27.77 21.83
CA VAL A 876 8.10 -28.43 21.42
C VAL A 876 8.54 -29.45 22.48
N GLU A 877 9.01 -30.61 22.04
CA GLU A 877 9.65 -31.64 22.88
C GLU A 877 11.05 -31.91 22.33
N SER A 878 12.08 -31.79 23.19
CA SER A 878 13.50 -31.90 22.81
C SER A 878 14.23 -33.03 23.56
N PRO A 879 15.40 -33.51 23.08
CA PRO A 879 16.12 -34.61 23.71
C PRO A 879 16.75 -34.09 25.01
N GLY A 880 16.48 -34.75 26.14
CA GLY A 880 17.02 -34.31 27.43
C GLY A 880 15.99 -33.94 28.49
N LYS A 881 14.68 -34.09 28.17
CA LYS A 881 13.51 -33.98 29.08
C LYS A 881 12.93 -32.59 29.29
N GLU A 882 12.70 -31.86 28.20
CA GLU A 882 11.94 -30.62 28.26
C GLU A 882 10.82 -30.66 27.23
N ARG A 883 9.61 -30.45 27.73
CA ARG A 883 8.42 -30.18 26.94
C ARG A 883 8.07 -28.73 27.20
N VAL A 884 8.04 -27.90 26.17
CA VAL A 884 7.70 -26.49 26.29
C VAL A 884 6.39 -26.23 25.56
N GLU A 885 5.47 -25.53 26.21
CA GLU A 885 4.22 -25.07 25.61
C GLU A 885 4.26 -23.55 25.39
N TYR A 886 3.73 -23.11 24.25
CA TYR A 886 3.59 -21.70 23.92
C TYR A 886 2.12 -21.30 23.83
N ARG A 887 1.80 -20.08 24.24
CA ARG A 887 0.46 -19.49 24.10
C ARG A 887 0.55 -18.21 23.30
N TYR A 888 -0.51 -17.93 22.53
CA TYR A 888 -0.57 -16.80 21.62
C TYR A 888 -1.87 -16.03 21.81
N ASP A 889 -1.85 -14.74 21.48
CA ASP A 889 -3.09 -13.97 21.29
C ASP A 889 -3.62 -14.06 19.86
N ALA A 890 -4.75 -13.42 19.57
CA ALA A 890 -5.34 -13.42 18.23
C ALA A 890 -4.49 -12.71 17.17
N PHE A 891 -3.53 -11.86 17.56
CA PHE A 891 -2.66 -11.11 16.65
C PHE A 891 -1.38 -11.89 16.29
N GLY A 892 -1.21 -13.09 16.85
CA GLY A 892 -0.04 -13.94 16.59
C GLY A 892 1.15 -13.68 17.52
N ARG A 893 1.00 -12.83 18.55
CA ARG A 893 2.07 -12.56 19.52
C ARG A 893 2.14 -13.70 20.54
N ARG A 894 3.35 -14.15 20.87
CA ARG A 894 3.57 -15.24 21.82
C ARG A 894 3.49 -14.71 23.25
N LEU A 895 2.39 -14.93 23.95
CA LEU A 895 2.14 -14.38 25.27
C LEU A 895 2.89 -15.09 26.41
N SER A 896 3.14 -16.39 26.29
CA SER A 896 3.82 -17.13 27.35
C SER A 896 4.57 -18.35 26.83
N ARG A 897 5.57 -18.76 27.62
CA ARG A 897 6.33 -20.01 27.51
C ARG A 897 6.15 -20.78 28.82
N LEU A 898 5.87 -22.08 28.73
CA LEU A 898 5.67 -22.96 29.88
C LEU A 898 6.54 -24.21 29.74
N ALA A 899 7.63 -24.28 30.51
CA ALA A 899 8.61 -25.37 30.44
C ALA A 899 8.33 -26.45 31.48
N TRP A 900 8.10 -27.68 31.03
CA TRP A 900 7.80 -28.84 31.87
C TRP A 900 9.01 -29.75 32.00
N THR A 901 9.20 -30.30 33.22
CA THR A 901 10.28 -31.26 33.48
C THR A 901 9.75 -32.69 33.63
N TRP A 902 10.46 -33.68 33.05
CA TRP A 902 10.06 -35.08 33.17
C TRP A 902 10.59 -35.72 34.45
N ASP A 903 9.68 -36.11 35.36
CA ASP A 903 10.02 -36.95 36.49
C ASP A 903 10.08 -38.43 36.09
N GLY A 904 11.30 -38.96 36.02
CA GLY A 904 11.55 -40.36 35.69
C GLY A 904 10.99 -41.37 36.71
N LYS A 905 10.73 -40.94 37.96
CA LYS A 905 10.13 -41.79 39.00
C LYS A 905 8.60 -41.83 38.88
N ALA A 906 7.97 -40.67 38.72
CA ALA A 906 6.52 -40.58 38.53
C ALA A 906 6.08 -40.99 37.11
N ARG A 907 7.00 -41.01 36.14
CA ARG A 907 6.72 -41.18 34.71
C ARG A 907 5.69 -40.17 34.22
N ALA A 908 5.85 -38.93 34.65
CA ALA A 908 4.96 -37.83 34.34
C ALA A 908 5.73 -36.51 34.23
N TRP A 909 5.18 -35.59 33.45
CA TRP A 909 5.61 -34.19 33.43
C TRP A 909 5.16 -33.51 34.72
N MET A 910 6.09 -32.84 35.39
CA MET A 910 5.90 -32.27 36.73
C MET A 910 6.30 -30.80 36.73
N GLY A 911 5.36 -29.92 37.09
CA GLY A 911 5.59 -28.48 37.23
C GLY A 911 5.94 -27.79 35.90
N GLY A 912 5.33 -26.64 35.63
CA GLY A 912 5.71 -25.80 34.51
C GLY A 912 6.36 -24.51 35.04
N GLU A 913 7.55 -24.17 34.57
CA GLU A 913 8.11 -22.83 34.76
C GLU A 913 7.52 -21.91 33.69
N GLU A 914 6.82 -20.86 34.11
CA GLU A 914 6.13 -19.93 33.22
C GLU A 914 6.91 -18.63 33.07
N GLU A 915 7.11 -18.23 31.82
CA GLU A 915 7.54 -16.90 31.43
C GLU A 915 6.40 -16.22 30.66
N ARG A 916 6.12 -14.96 30.98
CA ARG A 916 5.09 -14.15 30.33
C ARG A 916 5.75 -12.99 29.59
N TYR A 917 5.54 -12.93 28.29
CA TYR A 917 6.17 -11.97 27.40
C TYR A 917 5.40 -10.64 27.33
N LEU A 918 6.14 -9.54 27.26
CA LEU A 918 5.63 -8.18 27.09
C LEU A 918 5.82 -7.75 25.64
N TYR A 919 4.82 -7.06 25.09
CA TYR A 919 4.86 -6.51 23.74
C TYR A 919 4.57 -5.02 23.74
N TYR A 920 5.24 -4.30 22.85
CA TYR A 920 4.81 -2.99 22.38
C TYR A 920 4.44 -3.13 20.90
N GLU A 921 3.17 -2.93 20.59
CA GLU A 921 2.58 -3.28 19.29
C GLU A 921 2.85 -4.77 18.96
N MET A 922 3.61 -5.06 17.90
CA MET A 922 4.01 -6.42 17.49
C MET A 922 5.42 -6.83 17.99
N ASN A 923 6.15 -5.93 18.63
CA ASN A 923 7.54 -6.17 19.02
C ASN A 923 7.65 -6.68 20.46
N GLU A 924 8.43 -7.73 20.69
CA GLU A 924 8.65 -8.25 22.05
C GLU A 924 9.58 -7.30 22.80
N ILE A 925 9.22 -6.84 24.00
CA ILE A 925 10.03 -5.86 24.74
C ILE A 925 10.41 -6.33 26.15
N GLY A 926 10.19 -7.60 26.48
CA GLY A 926 10.61 -8.16 27.77
C GLY A 926 9.82 -9.39 28.18
N HIS A 927 10.13 -9.90 29.37
CA HIS A 927 9.38 -10.97 30.02
C HIS A 927 9.45 -10.90 31.54
N CYS A 928 8.45 -11.50 32.20
CA CYS A 928 8.42 -11.69 33.64
C CYS A 928 8.20 -13.18 33.99
N ASN A 929 8.65 -13.56 35.19
CA ASN A 929 8.50 -14.91 35.72
C ASN A 929 7.07 -15.18 36.22
N ALA A 930 6.79 -16.43 36.56
CA ALA A 930 5.50 -16.88 37.10
C ALA A 930 5.03 -16.12 38.36
N ASP A 931 5.97 -15.62 39.19
CA ASP A 931 5.68 -14.83 40.38
C ASP A 931 5.41 -13.34 40.09
N GLY A 932 5.54 -12.92 38.83
CA GLY A 932 5.38 -11.53 38.38
C GLY A 932 6.62 -10.66 38.54
N THR A 933 7.77 -11.24 38.91
CA THR A 933 9.04 -10.52 38.89
C THR A 933 9.50 -10.30 37.45
N TRP A 934 9.80 -9.06 37.10
CA TRP A 934 10.37 -8.70 35.81
C TRP A 934 11.83 -9.14 35.77
N ASP A 935 12.14 -10.00 34.81
CA ASP A 935 13.49 -10.51 34.61
C ASP A 935 14.18 -9.80 33.46
N ALA A 936 13.42 -9.43 32.41
CA ALA A 936 13.98 -8.75 31.26
C ALA A 936 13.13 -7.59 30.74
N PHE A 937 13.81 -6.49 30.38
CA PHE A 937 13.27 -5.43 29.52
C PHE A 937 14.21 -5.19 28.36
N ARG A 938 13.64 -4.98 27.16
CA ARG A 938 14.35 -4.59 25.96
C ARG A 938 13.85 -3.24 25.50
N ILE A 939 14.72 -2.24 25.59
CA ILE A 939 14.36 -0.87 25.26
C ILE A 939 14.63 -0.65 23.78
N LEU A 940 13.57 -0.34 23.03
CA LEU A 940 13.65 -0.12 21.59
C LEU A 940 13.77 1.38 21.27
N GLY A 941 14.61 1.71 20.30
CA GLY A 941 14.80 3.03 19.71
C GLY A 941 14.71 2.98 18.18
N PHE A 942 15.65 3.62 17.49
CA PHE A 942 15.74 3.61 16.03
C PHE A 942 16.16 2.23 15.49
N GLY A 943 15.42 1.67 14.54
CA GLY A 943 15.70 0.38 13.90
C GLY A 943 15.32 0.35 12.42
N ALA A 944 15.81 -0.65 11.69
CA ALA A 944 15.72 -0.72 10.23
C ALA A 944 14.31 -1.06 9.71
N MET A 945 13.49 -1.73 10.53
CA MET A 945 12.05 -2.01 10.39
C MET A 945 11.63 -2.94 11.54
N GLY A 946 10.57 -2.61 12.29
CA GLY A 946 10.18 -3.38 13.49
C GLY A 946 11.27 -3.34 14.58
N GLU A 947 11.64 -4.51 15.11
CA GLU A 947 12.64 -4.64 16.20
C GLU A 947 14.10 -4.87 15.72
N MET A 948 14.32 -5.05 14.42
CA MET A 948 15.66 -5.34 13.87
C MET A 948 16.61 -4.14 14.04
N GLY A 949 17.70 -4.35 14.78
CA GLY A 949 18.67 -3.30 15.11
C GLY A 949 18.16 -2.20 16.04
N ALA A 950 16.94 -2.34 16.60
CA ALA A 950 16.29 -1.28 17.35
C ALA A 950 16.66 -1.24 18.84
N ALA A 951 17.21 -2.31 19.40
CA ALA A 951 17.49 -2.39 20.83
C ALA A 951 18.59 -1.39 21.23
N VAL A 952 18.28 -0.45 22.12
CA VAL A 952 19.29 0.50 22.66
C VAL A 952 19.87 0.06 23.99
N ALA A 953 19.11 -0.76 24.72
CA ALA A 953 19.50 -1.36 25.98
C ALA A 953 18.74 -2.67 26.20
N ILE A 954 19.40 -3.63 26.84
CA ILE A 954 18.84 -4.90 27.29
C ILE A 954 19.06 -4.98 28.79
N GLU A 955 17.98 -4.97 29.56
CA GLU A 955 17.99 -5.14 31.01
C GLU A 955 17.74 -6.62 31.31
N LEU A 956 18.68 -7.31 31.99
CA LEU A 956 18.56 -8.73 32.34
C LEU A 956 18.91 -8.93 33.82
N SER A 957 17.99 -9.51 34.58
CA SER A 957 18.08 -9.79 36.01
C SER A 957 18.63 -8.60 36.85
N GLY A 958 18.26 -7.37 36.46
CA GLY A 958 18.63 -6.14 37.15
C GLY A 958 19.91 -5.44 36.66
N SER A 959 20.65 -6.05 35.72
CA SER A 959 21.81 -5.42 35.07
C SER A 959 21.41 -4.80 33.73
N VAL A 960 22.10 -3.73 33.32
CA VAL A 960 21.85 -3.01 32.06
C VAL A 960 22.99 -3.31 31.08
N TYR A 961 22.62 -3.73 29.87
CA TYR A 961 23.55 -4.06 28.82
C TYR A 961 23.31 -3.21 27.55
N ALA A 962 24.39 -2.75 26.94
CA ALA A 962 24.35 -2.04 25.65
C ALA A 962 24.64 -3.04 24.51
N PRO A 963 23.69 -3.30 23.59
CA PRO A 963 23.93 -4.13 22.43
C PRO A 963 24.58 -3.33 21.28
N ILE A 964 25.46 -3.98 20.52
CA ILE A 964 25.94 -3.49 19.21
C ILE A 964 25.38 -4.39 18.12
N HIS A 965 24.88 -3.81 17.03
CA HIS A 965 24.25 -4.54 15.94
C HIS A 965 25.08 -4.49 14.66
N ASP A 966 24.95 -5.52 13.81
CA ASP A 966 25.41 -5.48 12.42
C ASP A 966 24.38 -4.85 11.47
N GLN A 967 24.72 -4.76 10.18
CA GLN A 967 23.81 -4.28 9.14
C GLN A 967 22.48 -5.07 9.01
N GLN A 968 22.44 -6.34 9.42
CA GLN A 968 21.22 -7.17 9.43
C GLN A 968 20.40 -6.98 10.71
N GLY A 969 20.85 -6.13 11.62
CA GLY A 969 20.22 -5.90 12.91
C GLY A 969 20.46 -7.03 13.89
N SER A 970 21.43 -7.93 13.66
CA SER A 970 21.80 -8.99 14.61
C SER A 970 22.69 -8.44 15.71
N VAL A 971 22.47 -8.85 16.97
CA VAL A 971 23.32 -8.43 18.10
C VAL A 971 24.69 -9.08 17.99
N ARG A 972 25.77 -8.29 17.91
CA ARG A 972 27.16 -8.77 17.79
C ARG A 972 27.94 -8.72 19.08
N CYS A 973 27.64 -7.77 19.96
CA CYS A 973 28.24 -7.66 21.29
C CYS A 973 27.20 -7.22 22.30
N LEU A 974 27.32 -7.73 23.52
CA LEU A 974 26.59 -7.30 24.70
C LEU A 974 27.60 -6.75 25.72
N ILE A 975 27.53 -5.44 25.98
CA ILE A 975 28.45 -4.76 26.89
C ILE A 975 27.73 -4.44 28.19
N ASP A 976 28.31 -4.83 29.33
CA ASP A 976 27.80 -4.44 30.64
C ASP A 976 28.05 -2.93 30.85
N CYS A 977 26.98 -2.17 31.08
CA CYS A 977 27.05 -0.72 31.17
C CYS A 977 27.85 -0.23 32.39
N GLN A 978 27.86 -1.02 33.48
CA GLN A 978 28.55 -0.68 34.72
C GLN A 978 30.05 -0.96 34.63
N THR A 979 30.43 -2.14 34.12
CA THR A 979 31.84 -2.54 34.02
C THR A 979 32.52 -2.04 32.75
N LYS A 980 31.72 -1.75 31.70
CA LYS A 980 32.16 -1.39 30.35
C LYS A 980 32.95 -2.52 29.66
N GLU A 981 32.72 -3.75 30.09
CA GLU A 981 33.32 -4.96 29.53
C GLU A 981 32.31 -5.73 28.70
N ILE A 982 32.78 -6.43 27.67
CA ILE A 982 31.96 -7.35 26.88
C ILE A 982 31.65 -8.57 27.76
N VAL A 983 30.36 -8.88 27.93
CA VAL A 983 29.92 -10.09 28.63
C VAL A 983 29.65 -11.23 27.65
N GLU A 984 29.16 -10.91 26.45
CA GLU A 984 28.93 -11.85 25.36
C GLU A 984 29.18 -11.20 24.01
N TYR A 985 29.65 -12.00 23.05
CA TYR A 985 29.71 -11.61 21.65
C TYR A 985 29.44 -12.81 20.73
N TYR A 986 28.96 -12.51 19.53
CA TYR A 986 28.34 -13.49 18.65
C TYR A 986 28.87 -13.40 17.22
N ARG A 987 29.16 -14.56 16.65
CA ARG A 987 29.35 -14.72 15.20
C ARG A 987 28.14 -15.47 14.65
N TYR A 988 27.68 -15.06 13.47
CA TYR A 988 26.56 -15.68 12.78
C TYR A 988 27.00 -16.06 11.38
N SER A 989 26.56 -17.24 10.93
CA SER A 989 26.44 -17.48 9.50
C SER A 989 25.40 -16.54 8.88
N ALA A 990 25.39 -16.42 7.56
CA ALA A 990 24.40 -15.61 6.84
C ALA A 990 22.96 -16.07 7.12
N PHE A 991 22.76 -17.37 7.40
CA PHE A 991 21.47 -17.93 7.79
C PHE A 991 21.29 -18.09 9.31
N GLY A 992 22.06 -17.36 10.10
CA GLY A 992 21.84 -17.19 11.54
C GLY A 992 22.30 -18.34 12.43
N GLN A 993 23.12 -19.27 11.94
CA GLN A 993 23.77 -20.24 12.83
C GLN A 993 24.77 -19.52 13.72
N GLU A 994 24.69 -19.72 15.02
CA GLU A 994 25.40 -18.90 16.01
C GLU A 994 26.64 -19.59 16.60
N GLU A 995 27.73 -18.83 16.71
CA GLU A 995 28.85 -19.11 17.62
C GLU A 995 28.85 -18.06 18.73
N ILE A 996 28.66 -18.52 19.96
CA ILE A 996 28.50 -17.66 21.14
C ILE A 996 29.77 -17.72 21.98
N TYR A 997 30.26 -16.55 22.39
CA TYR A 997 31.42 -16.42 23.25
C TYR A 997 31.09 -15.58 24.47
N ASN A 998 31.62 -15.97 25.63
CA ASN A 998 31.58 -15.15 26.85
C ASN A 998 32.70 -14.09 26.86
N GLY A 999 32.68 -13.20 27.86
CA GLY A 999 33.69 -12.14 28.02
C GLY A 999 35.14 -12.63 28.14
N ASP A 1000 35.36 -13.87 28.58
CA ASP A 1000 36.68 -14.52 28.64
C ASP A 1000 37.12 -15.13 27.29
N ARG A 1001 36.35 -14.90 26.21
CA ARG A 1001 36.57 -15.41 24.85
C ARG A 1001 36.47 -16.92 24.73
N GLN A 1002 35.72 -17.55 25.63
CA GLN A 1002 35.43 -18.97 25.58
C GLN A 1002 34.11 -19.20 24.85
N ARG A 1003 34.10 -20.17 23.93
CA ARG A 1003 32.87 -20.59 23.25
C ARG A 1003 31.94 -21.25 24.28
N ILE A 1004 30.70 -20.80 24.34
CA ILE A 1004 29.64 -21.29 25.23
C ILE A 1004 28.45 -21.82 24.41
N THR A 1005 27.55 -22.58 25.04
CA THR A 1005 26.34 -23.08 24.39
C THR A 1005 25.19 -22.06 24.44
N ALA A 1006 24.14 -22.29 23.67
CA ALA A 1006 22.95 -21.43 23.68
C ALA A 1006 22.24 -21.45 25.04
N GLU A 1007 22.28 -22.57 25.77
CA GLU A 1007 21.73 -22.71 27.13
C GLU A 1007 22.53 -21.95 28.19
N GLU A 1008 23.82 -21.69 27.92
CA GLU A 1008 24.70 -20.89 28.79
C GLU A 1008 24.62 -19.39 28.48
N ALA A 1009 23.99 -19.00 27.36
CA ALA A 1009 23.91 -17.62 26.92
C ALA A 1009 22.89 -16.82 27.75
N LEU A 1010 23.29 -15.61 28.13
CA LEU A 1010 22.54 -14.64 28.89
C LEU A 1010 21.46 -13.95 28.05
N ASN A 1011 21.79 -13.53 26.82
CA ASN A 1011 20.90 -12.72 26.00
C ASN A 1011 19.97 -13.58 25.13
N PRO A 1012 18.64 -13.48 25.30
CA PRO A 1012 17.69 -14.20 24.45
C PRO A 1012 17.54 -13.58 23.05
N TRP A 1013 17.81 -12.28 22.86
CA TRP A 1013 17.59 -11.57 21.59
C TRP A 1013 18.89 -11.46 20.78
N ARG A 1014 19.05 -12.31 19.76
CA ARG A 1014 20.33 -12.55 19.09
C ARG A 1014 20.29 -12.25 17.59
N PHE A 1015 20.15 -13.29 16.76
CA PHE A 1015 20.09 -13.16 15.30
C PHE A 1015 18.92 -12.27 14.88
N SER A 1016 19.18 -11.28 14.02
CA SER A 1016 18.21 -10.26 13.59
C SER A 1016 17.49 -9.52 14.74
N SER A 1017 18.11 -9.47 15.93
CA SER A 1017 17.47 -9.00 17.18
C SER A 1017 16.16 -9.73 17.50
N LYS A 1018 16.08 -11.02 17.14
CA LYS A 1018 14.93 -11.88 17.45
C LYS A 1018 15.24 -12.81 18.60
N ARG A 1019 14.20 -13.29 19.29
CA ARG A 1019 14.36 -14.26 20.37
C ARG A 1019 14.73 -15.63 19.79
N THR A 1020 15.81 -16.20 20.29
CA THR A 1020 16.18 -17.60 20.03
C THR A 1020 15.73 -18.45 21.21
N ASP A 1021 14.94 -19.47 20.93
CA ASP A 1021 14.46 -20.43 21.92
C ASP A 1021 15.51 -21.52 22.12
N THR A 1022 16.16 -21.55 23.27
CA THR A 1022 17.28 -22.46 23.58
C THR A 1022 16.86 -23.93 23.50
N GLU A 1023 15.62 -24.25 23.88
CA GLU A 1023 15.08 -25.61 23.84
C GLU A 1023 15.01 -26.21 22.43
N SER A 1024 14.87 -25.37 21.40
CA SER A 1024 14.66 -25.81 20.01
C SER A 1024 15.79 -25.40 19.08
N GLY A 1025 16.51 -24.32 19.41
CA GLY A 1025 17.43 -23.62 18.51
C GLY A 1025 16.72 -22.80 17.43
N LEU A 1026 15.40 -22.64 17.51
CA LEU A 1026 14.61 -21.86 16.55
C LEU A 1026 14.55 -20.39 16.94
N VAL A 1027 14.42 -19.53 15.94
CA VAL A 1027 14.30 -18.09 16.11
C VAL A 1027 12.86 -17.68 15.83
N PHE A 1028 12.21 -17.02 16.80
CA PHE A 1028 10.83 -16.57 16.67
C PHE A 1028 10.74 -15.19 16.03
N PHE A 1029 10.14 -15.11 14.85
CA PHE A 1029 10.02 -13.86 14.08
C PHE A 1029 8.68 -13.13 14.27
N GLY A 1030 7.74 -13.70 15.04
CA GLY A 1030 6.39 -13.18 15.24
C GLY A 1030 5.34 -14.13 14.67
N HIS A 1031 5.30 -14.32 13.35
CA HIS A 1031 4.33 -15.23 12.72
C HIS A 1031 4.88 -16.62 12.41
N ARG A 1032 6.20 -16.76 12.28
CA ARG A 1032 6.87 -18.02 11.97
C ARG A 1032 8.09 -18.25 12.84
N TYR A 1033 8.48 -19.51 12.95
CA TYR A 1033 9.78 -19.92 13.47
C TYR A 1033 10.74 -20.18 12.32
N PHE A 1034 11.91 -19.55 12.40
CA PHE A 1034 13.03 -19.80 11.52
C PHE A 1034 13.95 -20.84 12.15
N ALA A 1035 14.44 -21.78 11.35
CA ALA A 1035 15.39 -22.82 11.77
C ALA A 1035 16.78 -22.53 11.17
N PRO A 1036 17.70 -21.86 11.89
CA PRO A 1036 19.02 -21.51 11.36
C PRO A 1036 19.84 -22.72 10.88
N HIS A 1037 19.73 -23.86 11.58
CA HIS A 1037 20.43 -25.10 11.21
C HIS A 1037 19.92 -25.72 9.89
N LEU A 1038 18.72 -25.36 9.45
CA LEU A 1038 18.15 -25.74 8.15
C LEU A 1038 18.18 -24.58 7.15
N GLY A 1039 18.34 -23.35 7.65
CA GLY A 1039 18.25 -22.08 6.93
C GLY A 1039 16.92 -21.89 6.21
N ARG A 1040 15.81 -22.27 6.86
CA ARG A 1040 14.45 -22.15 6.31
C ARG A 1040 13.38 -22.00 7.39
N TRP A 1041 12.16 -21.61 7.00
CA TRP A 1041 11.00 -21.55 7.89
C TRP A 1041 10.47 -22.95 8.26
N THR A 1042 9.87 -23.10 9.44
CA THR A 1042 9.29 -24.38 9.89
C THR A 1042 7.85 -24.62 9.45
N SER A 1043 7.16 -23.60 8.94
CA SER A 1043 5.79 -23.64 8.43
C SER A 1043 5.68 -22.89 7.10
N CYS A 1044 4.65 -23.18 6.32
CA CYS A 1044 4.33 -22.39 5.13
C CYS A 1044 4.12 -20.92 5.48
N ASP A 1045 4.46 -20.04 4.54
CA ASP A 1045 4.14 -18.62 4.60
C ASP A 1045 2.64 -18.36 4.80
N PRO A 1046 2.22 -17.61 5.84
CA PRO A 1046 0.83 -17.23 6.04
C PRO A 1046 0.23 -16.42 4.89
N MET A 1047 1.05 -15.69 4.13
CA MET A 1047 0.61 -14.93 2.94
C MET A 1047 0.55 -15.79 1.67
N GLY A 1048 0.92 -17.07 1.75
CA GLY A 1048 0.96 -17.98 0.61
C GLY A 1048 2.01 -17.57 -0.41
N TYR A 1049 1.67 -17.67 -1.69
CA TYR A 1049 2.59 -17.45 -2.82
C TYR A 1049 2.83 -15.97 -3.17
N PHE A 1050 2.70 -15.06 -2.19
CA PHE A 1050 2.89 -13.63 -2.40
C PHE A 1050 4.35 -13.28 -2.71
N GLU A 1051 5.29 -13.78 -1.92
CA GLU A 1051 6.73 -13.49 -2.07
C GLU A 1051 7.42 -14.46 -3.03
N SER A 1052 7.13 -15.76 -2.93
CA SER A 1052 7.86 -16.81 -3.66
C SER A 1052 7.01 -18.05 -3.90
N SER A 1053 7.39 -18.84 -4.92
CA SER A 1053 6.87 -20.20 -5.12
C SER A 1053 7.36 -21.19 -4.05
N ASN A 1054 8.40 -20.82 -3.28
CA ASN A 1054 8.90 -21.59 -2.15
C ASN A 1054 8.46 -20.99 -0.81
N LEU A 1055 7.39 -21.54 -0.24
CA LEU A 1055 6.77 -21.07 1.01
C LEU A 1055 7.64 -21.24 2.28
N TYR A 1056 8.84 -21.82 2.15
CA TYR A 1056 9.76 -22.05 3.28
C TYR A 1056 11.10 -21.33 3.12
N ALA A 1057 11.40 -20.75 1.96
CA ALA A 1057 12.67 -20.08 1.73
C ALA A 1057 12.77 -18.85 2.65
N TYR A 1058 13.90 -18.72 3.35
CA TYR A 1058 14.18 -17.52 4.14
C TYR A 1058 14.80 -16.47 3.23
N THR A 1059 14.17 -15.30 3.16
CA THR A 1059 14.69 -14.11 2.44
C THR A 1059 15.19 -14.44 1.03
N LEU A 1060 14.42 -15.24 0.28
CA LEU A 1060 14.74 -15.69 -1.08
C LEU A 1060 16.11 -16.40 -1.24
N ASN A 1061 16.65 -16.99 -0.17
CA ASN A 1061 18.02 -17.51 -0.08
C ASN A 1061 19.13 -16.45 -0.23
N ASN A 1062 18.81 -15.17 -0.05
CA ASN A 1062 19.74 -14.04 0.00
C ASN A 1062 19.62 -13.27 1.34
N PRO A 1063 20.03 -13.87 2.47
CA PRO A 1063 19.87 -13.29 3.80
C PRO A 1063 20.82 -12.14 4.13
N LEU A 1064 21.70 -11.74 3.20
CA LEU A 1064 22.57 -10.57 3.35
C LEU A 1064 22.02 -9.32 2.64
N GLY A 1065 21.21 -9.51 1.60
CA GLY A 1065 20.55 -8.42 0.88
C GLY A 1065 19.09 -8.16 1.29
N HIS A 1066 18.48 -9.11 2.01
CA HIS A 1066 17.07 -9.07 2.38
C HIS A 1066 16.83 -9.35 3.87
N LYS A 1067 15.76 -8.79 4.43
CA LYS A 1067 15.34 -8.99 5.83
C LYS A 1067 13.84 -9.25 5.92
N ASP A 1068 13.41 -10.18 6.77
CA ASP A 1068 11.99 -10.43 7.07
C ASP A 1068 11.67 -10.01 8.51
N PRO A 1069 11.07 -8.82 8.73
CA PRO A 1069 10.85 -8.31 10.09
C PRO A 1069 9.82 -9.09 10.91
N TYR A 1070 8.92 -9.86 10.28
CA TYR A 1070 7.74 -10.43 10.96
C TYR A 1070 7.49 -11.92 10.66
N GLY A 1071 8.29 -12.54 9.80
CA GLY A 1071 8.06 -13.87 9.28
C GLY A 1071 6.91 -13.91 8.28
N LEU A 1072 6.78 -12.90 7.41
CA LEU A 1072 5.67 -12.78 6.43
C LEU A 1072 6.16 -12.49 5.00
N PHE A 1073 7.13 -11.60 4.85
CA PHE A 1073 7.75 -11.28 3.56
C PHE A 1073 9.03 -10.47 3.81
N SER A 1074 10.00 -10.57 2.90
CA SER A 1074 11.27 -9.86 3.01
C SER A 1074 11.30 -8.53 2.25
N PHE A 1075 12.09 -7.59 2.78
CA PHE A 1075 12.43 -6.32 2.15
C PHE A 1075 13.90 -6.32 1.76
N SER A 1076 14.25 -5.66 0.65
CA SER A 1076 15.66 -5.43 0.29
C SER A 1076 16.25 -4.22 1.04
N GLU A 1077 17.58 -4.21 1.22
CA GLU A 1077 18.31 -3.10 1.87
C GLU A 1077 18.04 -1.72 1.24
N LEU A 1078 17.86 -1.69 -0.09
CA LEU A 1078 17.51 -0.47 -0.83
C LEU A 1078 16.12 0.06 -0.48
N PHE A 1079 15.14 -0.83 -0.34
CA PHE A 1079 13.78 -0.44 0.06
C PHE A 1079 13.78 0.17 1.48
N GLU A 1080 14.56 -0.40 2.40
CA GLU A 1080 14.73 0.14 3.76
C GLU A 1080 15.29 1.57 3.74
N SER A 1081 16.32 1.83 2.92
CA SER A 1081 16.92 3.17 2.82
C SER A 1081 15.90 4.23 2.40
N VAL A 1082 15.02 3.90 1.44
CA VAL A 1082 13.97 4.80 0.93
C VAL A 1082 12.84 4.98 1.95
N VAL A 1083 12.44 3.92 2.66
CA VAL A 1083 11.40 4.01 3.70
C VAL A 1083 11.89 4.84 4.90
N ASN A 1084 13.15 4.66 5.30
CA ASN A 1084 13.75 5.45 6.39
C ASN A 1084 13.91 6.94 6.02
N LEU A 1085 14.11 7.26 4.73
CA LEU A 1085 14.14 8.62 4.20
C LEU A 1085 12.73 9.26 4.06
N GLY A 1086 11.66 8.45 4.00
CA GLY A 1086 10.32 8.86 3.57
C GLY A 1086 9.20 8.63 4.59
N LEU A 1087 9.36 9.06 5.85
CA LEU A 1087 8.37 8.84 6.89
C LEU A 1087 7.16 9.78 6.79
N LYS A 1088 6.05 9.28 6.20
CA LYS A 1088 4.66 9.44 6.67
C LYS A 1088 3.65 8.60 5.87
N ALA A 1089 3.85 8.44 4.56
CA ALA A 1089 2.90 7.69 3.72
C ALA A 1089 3.03 6.16 3.88
N ILE A 1090 4.27 5.66 3.98
CA ILE A 1090 4.53 4.21 4.01
C ILE A 1090 4.31 3.62 5.41
N SER A 1091 4.69 4.34 6.48
CA SER A 1091 4.38 3.92 7.86
C SER A 1091 2.87 3.81 8.11
N ALA A 1092 2.04 4.68 7.55
CA ALA A 1092 0.59 4.56 7.66
C ALA A 1092 0.05 3.34 6.89
N VAL A 1093 0.64 3.00 5.74
CA VAL A 1093 0.28 1.79 4.96
C VAL A 1093 0.76 0.52 5.66
N VAL A 1094 1.96 0.53 6.23
CA VAL A 1094 2.54 -0.60 6.98
C VAL A 1094 1.81 -0.78 8.31
N ASN A 1095 1.47 0.29 9.03
CA ASN A 1095 0.70 0.22 10.28
C ASN A 1095 -0.78 -0.11 10.02
N ALA A 1096 -1.37 0.38 8.93
CA ALA A 1096 -2.70 -0.05 8.48
C ALA A 1096 -2.68 -1.54 8.10
N ALA A 1097 -1.66 -1.99 7.36
CA ALA A 1097 -1.45 -3.40 7.06
C ALA A 1097 -1.22 -4.21 8.34
N GLN A 1098 -0.49 -3.72 9.35
CA GLN A 1098 -0.26 -4.39 10.64
C GLN A 1098 -1.53 -4.48 11.51
N SER A 1099 -2.35 -3.43 11.53
CA SER A 1099 -3.59 -3.40 12.31
C SER A 1099 -4.70 -4.28 11.70
N LEU A 1100 -4.69 -4.45 10.37
CA LEU A 1100 -5.62 -5.33 9.63
C LEU A 1100 -5.06 -6.76 9.46
N SER A 1101 -3.74 -6.96 9.37
CA SER A 1101 -3.12 -8.27 9.14
C SER A 1101 -3.23 -9.19 10.35
N GLY A 1102 -3.22 -8.63 11.56
CA GLY A 1102 -3.37 -9.41 12.79
C GLY A 1102 -4.74 -10.09 12.92
N ILE A 1103 -5.79 -9.59 12.24
CA ILE A 1103 -7.17 -10.10 12.39
C ILE A 1103 -7.64 -10.85 11.14
N VAL A 1104 -7.12 -10.52 9.94
CA VAL A 1104 -7.63 -11.10 8.69
C VAL A 1104 -6.53 -11.34 7.63
N MET A 1105 -5.54 -12.18 7.96
CA MET A 1105 -4.61 -12.77 6.96
C MET A 1105 -5.35 -13.41 5.77
N ASP A 1106 -6.56 -13.95 6.00
CA ASP A 1106 -7.39 -14.58 4.97
C ASP A 1106 -8.12 -13.61 4.02
N HIS A 1107 -8.23 -12.33 4.38
CA HIS A 1107 -8.80 -11.32 3.47
C HIS A 1107 -7.73 -10.66 2.62
N PHE A 1108 -6.47 -10.56 3.08
CA PHE A 1108 -5.40 -9.95 2.28
C PHE A 1108 -5.05 -10.78 1.04
N SER A 1109 -5.10 -12.11 1.13
CA SER A 1109 -4.95 -12.97 -0.07
C SER A 1109 -6.07 -12.78 -1.10
N MET A 1110 -7.22 -12.24 -0.68
CA MET A 1110 -8.36 -11.89 -1.54
C MET A 1110 -8.42 -10.40 -1.95
N LEU A 1111 -7.80 -9.50 -1.18
CA LEU A 1111 -7.69 -8.07 -1.46
C LEU A 1111 -6.56 -7.75 -2.46
N GLY A 1112 -5.85 -8.75 -2.99
CA GLY A 1112 -4.97 -8.60 -4.15
C GLY A 1112 -5.64 -8.00 -5.40
N GLN A 1113 -6.98 -7.83 -5.40
CA GLN A 1113 -7.71 -7.05 -6.41
C GLN A 1113 -7.90 -5.56 -6.03
N ALA A 1114 -7.97 -5.19 -4.75
CA ALA A 1114 -8.01 -3.79 -4.33
C ALA A 1114 -6.64 -3.10 -4.51
N GLY A 1115 -5.53 -3.87 -4.41
CA GLY A 1115 -4.19 -3.39 -4.74
C GLY A 1115 -4.05 -2.97 -6.21
N ARG A 1116 -4.73 -3.66 -7.15
CA ARG A 1116 -4.70 -3.30 -8.58
C ARG A 1116 -5.48 -2.02 -8.90
N GLU A 1117 -6.48 -1.64 -8.10
CA GLU A 1117 -7.18 -0.36 -8.28
C GLU A 1117 -6.34 0.82 -7.77
N LEU A 1118 -5.54 0.63 -6.72
CA LEU A 1118 -4.54 1.61 -6.25
C LEU A 1118 -3.32 1.73 -7.18
N GLU A 1119 -2.90 0.65 -7.83
CA GLU A 1119 -1.85 0.68 -8.87
C GLU A 1119 -2.28 1.43 -10.15
N SER A 1120 -3.59 1.58 -10.38
CA SER A 1120 -4.10 2.39 -11.51
C SER A 1120 -4.22 3.88 -11.19
N THR A 1121 -4.02 4.28 -9.94
CA THR A 1121 -4.13 5.68 -9.47
C THR A 1121 -2.86 6.23 -8.82
N ALA A 1122 -1.73 5.52 -8.91
CA ALA A 1122 -0.39 6.03 -8.57
C ALA A 1122 0.35 6.54 -9.81
#